data_AF-A0A3M1SGT4-F1
#
_entry.id   AF-A0A3M1SGT4-F1
#
_cell.length_a   1.000
_cell.length_b   1.000
_cell.length_c   1.000
_cell.angle_alpha   90.00
_cell.angle_beta   90.00
_cell.angle_gamma   90.00
#
_symmetry.space_group_name_H-M   'P 1'
#
loop_
_entity.id
_entity.type
_entity.pdbx_description
1 polymer ?
#
loop_
_entity_poly.entity_id
_entity_poly.type
_entity_poly.pdbx_seq_one_letter_code
_entity_poly.pdbx_strand_id
1 'polypeptide(L)'
;MGVPKILTFNWHEPYICLLAKTGCQFDVIELYKGGRFGWIREFREVPENCRLISEEEGLNALSQGKYDLVICHNTGDFAKVSEYDTRKIIIHHNNFFIETGIGDLEKKRETIRKLREVYAGTKGLTLVFISEMKRRDWELEGEVILPGIDPEEFCNYRGDIERVLRVGNGLKERDIMLGYSIQEKILSGLPSSILGINPTLEGAKIPENFDQYREYLRSHRVFINTTLYPYEDGYNLSMLEAMATGMPVVSYANPTSPVVDGINGFVSEDTDYLREVVEELLSDREKARRLGRKARETVIDLFPMDEFIRRWKDIFGVEERKKAAWPVRVSHEDMHSETPHTVERFKVLMCYVSNPQTTAAYLERALKERHEVVTFGPSITDPIWQKDILKEWKLEPIKDRVRPHDIPLLTEDVSEVVEKLKEIKQWVPDLFFFVDTGIWFPIYGLERIPSQKACYLIDVHLDLERRIEFAKGFDWVFIAQRQYIGDFKRAGIENVFWLPLGCDPDIHGRRPVEKIYDIGFVGSLNNPKRIELVNKLSERFNFHHERCFLEDMSRVYSQSRIVFNISVKDDLNMRVFEGLCSGSMLLTDEARGSGLTELFEDRKHLVVYRDENELMELADYYLRNETVREAIAEAGRREAVEKHTYGHRVEEMIEIIRGNRQGSTLTAPSEKVAELSAISEQPHDLSYYSQERKEVQSLVPPRAKRILDVGCGTGTLGKSLLATHAQEVVGVEVLPEVAEVARENLSRVLCGDIEEIELPYEEGYFDCIICADLLEHLVEPEKTLKKLKRYLSETGSLIISVPNVRYYQVINMLVEGRWHYDDAGIMDRTHLRFFTRKEMEEMLDRAGFRVTALRMNIDPAYEKLERSQDRVSFGRVSIEGLKPHELTDLFVFQYIMRATHKETKTIRKNEEKRELSWSR
;
A
#
# COMPACT_ATOMS: atom_id res chain seq x y z
N MET A 1 4.55 7.94 43.45
CA MET A 1 5.23 6.71 43.94
C MET A 1 6.72 7.02 44.09
N GLY A 2 7.44 6.35 44.98
CA GLY A 2 8.89 6.57 45.16
C GLY A 2 9.68 6.09 43.92
N VAL A 3 10.86 6.68 43.68
CA VAL A 3 11.79 6.20 42.65
C VAL A 3 12.26 4.78 43.03
N PRO A 4 12.12 3.78 42.15
CA PRO A 4 12.48 2.39 42.46
C PRO A 4 13.98 2.26 42.70
N LYS A 5 14.36 1.43 43.67
CA LYS A 5 15.74 0.99 43.87
C LYS A 5 16.03 -0.20 42.98
N ILE A 6 16.95 -0.03 42.04
CA ILE A 6 17.23 -1.00 41.00
C ILE A 6 18.59 -1.65 41.24
N LEU A 7 18.64 -2.97 41.24
CA LEU A 7 19.88 -3.74 41.17
C LEU A 7 20.13 -4.15 39.71
N THR A 8 21.34 -3.99 39.20
CA THR A 8 21.69 -4.40 37.83
C THR A 8 23.08 -5.03 37.77
N PHE A 9 23.31 -5.92 36.82
CA PHE A 9 24.64 -6.49 36.58
C PHE A 9 25.48 -5.60 35.68
N ASN A 10 26.80 -5.54 35.88
CA ASN A 10 27.70 -4.81 34.99
C ASN A 10 27.99 -5.62 33.72
N TRP A 11 27.09 -5.54 32.74
CA TRP A 11 27.29 -6.15 31.42
C TRP A 11 28.13 -5.28 30.49
N HIS A 12 27.62 -4.09 30.14
CA HIS A 12 28.27 -3.14 29.24
C HIS A 12 28.05 -1.70 29.72
N GLU A 13 29.14 -1.03 30.10
CA GLU A 13 29.15 0.28 30.75
C GLU A 13 28.37 1.34 29.96
N PRO A 14 28.56 1.48 28.62
CA PRO A 14 27.72 2.35 27.79
C PRO A 14 26.22 2.19 27.98
N TYR A 15 25.72 0.96 28.05
CA TYR A 15 24.27 0.73 28.15
C TYR A 15 23.73 1.10 29.54
N ILE A 16 24.52 0.86 30.59
CA ILE A 16 24.15 1.28 31.96
C ILE A 16 24.14 2.82 32.05
N CYS A 17 25.06 3.51 31.39
CA CYS A 17 25.01 4.97 31.28
C CYS A 17 23.74 5.47 30.57
N LEU A 18 23.23 4.75 29.57
CA LEU A 18 21.93 5.07 28.96
C LEU A 18 20.79 4.91 29.97
N LEU A 19 20.73 3.77 30.68
CA LEU A 19 19.71 3.51 31.70
C LEU A 19 19.76 4.55 32.84
N ALA A 20 20.95 5.01 33.22
CA ALA A 20 21.15 6.04 34.22
C ALA A 20 20.47 7.37 33.86
N LYS A 21 20.31 7.70 32.56
CA LYS A 21 19.59 8.92 32.13
C LYS A 21 18.10 8.90 32.47
N THR A 22 17.54 7.77 32.90
CA THR A 22 16.17 7.72 33.46
C THR A 22 16.02 8.46 34.78
N GLY A 23 17.13 8.73 35.48
CA GLY A 23 17.15 9.36 36.80
C GLY A 23 16.87 8.38 37.97
N CYS A 24 16.71 7.08 37.69
CA CYS A 24 16.56 6.06 38.73
C CYS A 24 17.89 5.79 39.45
N GLN A 25 17.83 5.23 40.67
CA GLN A 25 19.03 4.87 41.41
C GLN A 25 19.40 3.40 41.13
N PHE A 26 20.65 3.17 40.74
CA PHE A 26 21.15 1.84 40.36
C PHE A 26 22.30 1.42 41.29
N ASP A 27 22.15 0.24 41.89
CA ASP A 27 23.29 -0.51 42.41
C ASP A 27 23.76 -1.48 41.33
N VAL A 28 25.03 -1.38 40.94
CA VAL A 28 25.62 -2.08 39.79
C VAL A 28 26.62 -3.13 40.30
N ILE A 29 26.31 -4.41 40.10
CA ILE A 29 27.19 -5.52 40.47
C ILE A 29 28.39 -5.58 39.53
N GLU A 30 29.60 -5.46 40.07
CA GLU A 30 30.84 -5.59 39.30
C GLU A 30 31.18 -7.06 38.99
N LEU A 31 31.51 -7.33 37.73
CA LEU A 31 31.88 -8.65 37.22
C LEU A 31 33.31 -8.66 36.66
N TYR A 32 33.91 -9.84 36.58
CA TYR A 32 35.19 -10.06 35.91
C TYR A 32 34.99 -10.16 34.38
N LYS A 33 35.64 -9.28 33.61
CA LYS A 33 35.51 -9.17 32.14
C LYS A 33 36.85 -9.41 31.46
N GLY A 34 37.13 -10.66 31.07
CA GLY A 34 38.18 -11.01 30.10
C GLY A 34 39.58 -10.43 30.37
N GLY A 35 39.98 -10.30 31.64
CA GLY A 35 41.29 -9.79 32.04
C GLY A 35 41.28 -8.51 32.89
N ARG A 36 40.12 -7.87 33.10
CA ARG A 36 39.93 -6.78 34.08
C ARG A 36 38.70 -7.03 34.94
N PHE A 37 38.76 -6.63 36.20
CA PHE A 37 37.63 -6.69 37.13
C PHE A 37 36.98 -5.31 37.20
N GLY A 38 35.64 -5.26 37.09
CA GLY A 38 34.88 -4.04 37.36
C GLY A 38 34.76 -3.05 36.21
N TRP A 39 34.19 -1.88 36.53
CA TRP A 39 33.85 -0.81 35.58
C TRP A 39 35.10 -0.17 34.97
N ILE A 40 35.16 -0.11 33.63
CA ILE A 40 36.28 0.52 32.90
C ILE A 40 36.09 2.05 32.90
N ARG A 41 36.58 2.70 33.95
CA ARG A 41 36.46 4.16 34.17
C ARG A 41 37.14 4.98 33.09
N GLU A 42 38.15 4.40 32.44
CA GLU A 42 38.87 4.99 31.32
C GLU A 42 38.01 5.05 30.03
N PHE A 43 36.96 4.23 29.93
CA PHE A 43 36.07 4.27 28.77
C PHE A 43 34.80 5.07 29.06
N ARG A 44 34.23 4.96 30.26
CA ARG A 44 33.04 5.72 30.64
C ARG A 44 33.05 6.01 32.14
N GLU A 45 32.66 7.21 32.52
CA GLU A 45 32.52 7.55 33.94
C GLU A 45 31.30 6.85 34.54
N VAL A 46 31.34 6.59 35.85
CA VAL A 46 30.20 6.03 36.58
C VAL A 46 29.19 7.16 36.80
N PRO A 47 27.94 7.03 36.33
CA PRO A 47 26.91 8.06 36.56
C PRO A 47 26.68 8.32 38.06
N GLU A 48 26.34 9.56 38.43
CA GLU A 48 26.14 9.95 39.84
C GLU A 48 25.04 9.14 40.56
N ASN A 49 24.05 8.66 39.81
CA ASN A 49 22.95 7.82 40.27
C ASN A 49 23.25 6.30 40.16
N CYS A 50 24.49 5.93 39.89
CA CYS A 50 24.97 4.56 39.88
C CYS A 50 26.02 4.35 40.98
N ARG A 51 25.84 3.30 41.78
CA ARG A 51 26.81 2.87 42.79
C ARG A 51 27.32 1.47 42.47
N LEU A 52 28.63 1.33 42.34
CA LEU A 52 29.27 0.04 42.09
C LEU A 52 29.36 -0.76 43.40
N ILE A 53 28.96 -2.04 43.36
CA ILE A 53 28.99 -2.94 44.51
C ILE A 53 29.50 -4.32 44.11
N SER A 54 29.95 -5.11 45.10
CA SER A 54 30.33 -6.50 44.86
C SER A 54 29.11 -7.40 44.63
N GLU A 55 29.29 -8.54 43.95
CA GLU A 55 28.22 -9.53 43.77
C GLU A 55 27.69 -10.04 45.12
N GLU A 56 28.58 -10.28 46.09
CA GLU A 56 28.20 -10.69 47.45
C GLU A 56 27.34 -9.62 48.15
N GLU A 57 27.73 -8.34 48.06
CA GLU A 57 26.95 -7.24 48.62
C GLU A 57 25.57 -7.12 47.95
N GLY A 58 25.52 -7.21 46.61
CA GLY A 58 24.28 -7.11 45.84
C GLY A 58 23.29 -8.22 46.16
N LEU A 59 23.74 -9.47 46.17
CA LEU A 59 22.90 -10.62 46.48
C LEU A 59 22.46 -10.64 47.95
N ASN A 60 23.33 -10.25 48.89
CA ASN A 60 22.96 -10.09 50.30
C ASN A 60 21.93 -8.97 50.53
N ALA A 61 22.04 -7.86 49.79
CA ALA A 61 21.05 -6.79 49.84
C ALA A 61 19.71 -7.22 49.20
N LEU A 62 19.77 -7.99 48.11
CA LEU A 62 18.60 -8.56 47.45
C LEU A 62 17.84 -9.54 48.34
N SER A 63 18.53 -10.44 49.04
CA SER A 63 17.91 -11.38 49.99
C SER A 63 17.24 -10.69 51.19
N GLN A 64 17.66 -9.46 51.51
CA GLN A 64 17.07 -8.61 52.54
C GLN A 64 15.92 -7.74 52.01
N GLY A 65 15.53 -7.88 50.73
CA GLY A 65 14.42 -7.12 50.13
C GLY A 65 14.72 -5.63 49.92
N LYS A 66 15.99 -5.25 49.73
CA LYS A 66 16.38 -3.83 49.58
C LYS A 66 16.14 -3.22 48.19
N TYR A 67 15.77 -4.05 47.21
CA TYR A 67 15.54 -3.64 45.82
C TYR A 67 14.10 -3.94 45.39
N ASP A 68 13.55 -3.02 44.60
CA ASP A 68 12.21 -3.16 44.02
C ASP A 68 12.26 -3.93 42.68
N LEU A 69 13.41 -3.90 42.02
CA LEU A 69 13.61 -4.41 40.66
C LEU A 69 15.06 -4.88 40.46
N VAL A 70 15.23 -5.98 39.73
CA VAL A 70 16.54 -6.47 39.26
C VAL A 70 16.59 -6.47 37.73
N ILE A 71 17.67 -5.94 37.15
CA ILE A 71 17.94 -5.99 35.71
C ILE A 71 19.06 -7.00 35.44
N CYS A 72 18.73 -8.03 34.68
CA CYS A 72 19.63 -9.04 34.15
C CYS A 72 19.95 -8.70 32.69
N HIS A 73 21.18 -8.90 32.24
CA HIS A 73 21.61 -8.58 30.88
C HIS A 73 21.91 -9.81 30.01
N ASN A 74 21.67 -10.99 30.55
CA ASN A 74 21.74 -12.28 29.87
C ASN A 74 21.03 -13.34 30.75
N THR A 75 20.88 -14.53 30.19
CA THR A 75 20.30 -15.69 30.87
C THR A 75 21.11 -16.17 32.10
N GLY A 76 22.43 -15.97 32.12
CA GLY A 76 23.30 -16.30 33.24
C GLY A 76 23.10 -15.40 34.45
N ASP A 77 22.94 -14.09 34.24
CA ASP A 77 22.58 -13.13 35.30
C ASP A 77 21.25 -13.53 35.92
N PHE A 78 20.26 -13.87 35.08
CA PHE A 78 18.96 -14.33 35.53
C PHE A 78 19.06 -15.60 36.39
N ALA A 79 19.86 -16.58 35.99
CA ALA A 79 20.04 -17.82 36.75
C ALA A 79 20.56 -17.58 38.17
N LYS A 80 21.34 -16.51 38.41
CA LYS A 80 21.82 -16.13 39.75
C LYS A 80 20.74 -15.56 40.66
N VAL A 81 19.69 -14.97 40.08
CA VAL A 81 18.66 -14.24 40.83
C VAL A 81 17.25 -14.81 40.64
N SER A 82 17.10 -15.92 39.92
CA SER A 82 15.81 -16.50 39.55
C SER A 82 14.96 -16.91 40.76
N GLU A 83 15.61 -17.34 41.85
CA GLU A 83 14.96 -17.82 43.08
C GLU A 83 14.39 -16.71 43.98
N TYR A 84 14.76 -15.44 43.77
CA TYR A 84 14.27 -14.32 44.59
C TYR A 84 12.90 -13.85 44.11
N ASP A 85 11.99 -13.40 45.00
CA ASP A 85 10.64 -12.95 44.61
C ASP A 85 10.59 -11.54 43.99
N THR A 86 11.72 -10.82 43.96
CA THR A 86 11.81 -9.45 43.41
C THR A 86 11.43 -9.42 41.93
N ARG A 87 10.80 -8.33 41.47
CA ARG A 87 10.51 -8.09 40.05
C ARG A 87 11.80 -8.12 39.23
N LYS A 88 11.77 -8.66 38.01
CA LYS A 88 12.96 -8.82 37.16
C LYS A 88 12.73 -8.34 35.75
N ILE A 89 13.77 -7.80 35.15
CA ILE A 89 13.86 -7.54 33.71
C ILE A 89 15.04 -8.33 33.17
N ILE A 90 14.86 -9.06 32.08
CA ILE A 90 15.98 -9.63 31.31
C ILE A 90 16.13 -8.82 30.02
N ILE A 91 17.31 -8.29 29.79
CA ILE A 91 17.68 -7.58 28.57
C ILE A 91 18.53 -8.50 27.71
N HIS A 92 18.02 -8.92 26.57
CA HIS A 92 18.77 -9.68 25.58
C HIS A 92 19.53 -8.74 24.64
N HIS A 93 20.84 -8.64 24.87
CA HIS A 93 21.75 -7.81 24.07
C HIS A 93 22.32 -8.50 22.84
N ASN A 94 22.36 -9.83 22.86
CA ASN A 94 22.91 -10.66 21.80
C ASN A 94 21.81 -11.51 21.17
N ASN A 95 22.11 -12.07 19.99
CA ASN A 95 21.29 -13.14 19.45
C ASN A 95 21.51 -14.44 20.27
N PHE A 96 20.58 -15.38 20.15
CA PHE A 96 20.55 -16.66 20.86
C PHE A 96 21.83 -17.47 20.65
N PHE A 97 22.32 -17.58 19.41
CA PHE A 97 23.54 -18.35 19.11
C PHE A 97 24.76 -17.75 19.82
N ILE A 98 24.94 -16.43 19.73
CA ILE A 98 26.07 -15.72 20.33
C ILE A 98 26.01 -15.78 21.85
N GLU A 99 24.81 -15.74 22.45
CA GLU A 99 24.67 -15.81 23.91
C GLU A 99 24.85 -17.23 24.46
N THR A 100 24.32 -18.25 23.77
CA THR A 100 24.25 -19.62 24.29
C THR A 100 25.31 -20.56 23.72
N GLY A 101 25.91 -20.22 22.59
CA GLY A 101 26.77 -21.10 21.80
C GLY A 101 26.00 -22.23 21.09
N ILE A 102 24.66 -22.25 21.15
CA ILE A 102 23.83 -23.32 20.59
C ILE A 102 23.47 -22.97 19.14
N GLY A 103 24.23 -23.53 18.20
CA GLY A 103 23.95 -23.40 16.76
C GLY A 103 23.02 -24.49 16.20
N ASP A 104 22.78 -25.55 16.96
CA ASP A 104 21.90 -26.65 16.57
C ASP A 104 20.42 -26.26 16.77
N LEU A 105 19.63 -26.36 15.71
CA LEU A 105 18.25 -25.88 15.69
C LEU A 105 17.31 -26.65 16.63
N GLU A 106 17.51 -27.97 16.79
CA GLU A 106 16.69 -28.76 17.71
C GLU A 106 16.99 -28.39 19.16
N LYS A 107 18.27 -28.27 19.51
CA LYS A 107 18.71 -27.81 20.82
C LYS A 107 18.28 -26.37 21.09
N LYS A 108 18.30 -25.49 20.09
CA LYS A 108 17.76 -24.12 20.19
C LYS A 108 16.27 -24.17 20.57
N ARG A 109 15.44 -24.89 19.81
CA ARG A 109 13.99 -25.03 20.08
C ARG A 109 13.72 -25.66 21.46
N GLU A 110 14.48 -26.68 21.84
CA GLU A 110 14.35 -27.31 23.16
C GLU A 110 14.71 -26.34 24.28
N THR A 111 15.79 -25.59 24.11
CA THR A 111 16.23 -24.59 25.09
C THR A 111 15.23 -23.45 25.22
N ILE A 112 14.72 -22.91 24.10
CA ILE A 112 13.68 -21.88 24.10
C ILE A 112 12.40 -22.38 24.78
N ARG A 113 11.99 -23.64 24.54
CA ARG A 113 10.85 -24.25 25.23
C ARG A 113 11.05 -24.27 26.75
N LYS A 114 12.22 -24.72 27.22
CA LYS A 114 12.56 -24.73 28.65
C LYS A 114 12.60 -23.32 29.24
N LEU A 115 13.15 -22.35 28.50
CA LEU A 115 13.16 -20.96 28.93
C LEU A 115 11.75 -20.39 29.05
N ARG A 116 10.85 -20.68 28.10
CA ARG A 116 9.43 -20.26 28.19
C ARG A 116 8.75 -20.80 29.44
N GLU A 117 8.99 -22.07 29.80
CA GLU A 117 8.44 -22.67 31.02
C GLU A 117 8.97 -21.97 32.29
N VAL A 118 10.30 -21.74 32.35
CA VAL A 118 10.94 -21.04 33.48
C VAL A 118 10.43 -19.60 33.59
N TYR A 119 10.34 -18.89 32.47
CA TYR A 119 9.92 -17.50 32.42
C TYR A 119 8.45 -17.32 32.76
N ALA A 120 7.57 -18.19 32.27
CA ALA A 120 6.16 -18.18 32.64
C ALA A 120 5.93 -18.45 34.13
N GLY A 121 6.79 -19.28 34.74
CA GLY A 121 6.78 -19.53 36.18
C GLY A 121 7.37 -18.39 37.03
N THR A 122 8.05 -17.42 36.41
CA THR A 122 8.73 -16.34 37.14
C THR A 122 7.83 -15.13 37.28
N LYS A 123 7.35 -14.89 38.51
CA LYS A 123 6.46 -13.77 38.82
C LYS A 123 7.14 -12.41 38.53
N GLY A 124 6.44 -11.54 37.81
CA GLY A 124 6.88 -10.16 37.56
C GLY A 124 8.11 -10.07 36.65
N LEU A 125 8.36 -11.08 35.83
CA LEU A 125 9.41 -11.05 34.81
C LEU A 125 8.97 -10.23 33.60
N THR A 126 9.83 -9.34 33.14
CA THR A 126 9.69 -8.60 31.88
C THR A 126 10.88 -8.94 30.97
N LEU A 127 10.62 -9.32 29.73
CA LEU A 127 11.67 -9.54 28.73
C LEU A 127 11.80 -8.28 27.88
N VAL A 128 13.04 -7.85 27.65
CA VAL A 128 13.39 -6.70 26.81
C VAL A 128 14.45 -7.13 25.79
N PHE A 129 14.24 -6.75 24.55
CA PHE A 129 15.17 -6.96 23.44
C PHE A 129 15.64 -5.60 22.93
N ILE A 130 16.94 -5.46 22.68
CA ILE A 130 17.49 -4.19 22.20
C ILE A 130 17.28 -3.96 20.70
N SER A 131 16.76 -4.96 19.99
CA SER A 131 16.34 -4.86 18.59
C SER A 131 15.29 -5.92 18.26
N GLU A 132 14.49 -5.65 17.22
CA GLU A 132 13.50 -6.59 16.72
C GLU A 132 14.16 -7.85 16.14
N MET A 133 15.37 -7.72 15.56
CA MET A 133 16.16 -8.85 15.09
C MET A 133 16.47 -9.84 16.23
N LYS A 134 16.89 -9.31 17.38
CA LYS A 134 17.19 -10.13 18.57
C LYS A 134 15.93 -10.78 19.12
N ARG A 135 14.81 -10.04 19.24
CA ARG A 135 13.53 -10.64 19.65
C ARG A 135 13.12 -11.81 18.77
N ARG A 136 13.21 -11.64 17.44
CA ARG A 136 12.90 -12.69 16.47
C ARG A 136 13.81 -13.90 16.60
N ASP A 137 15.12 -13.68 16.77
CA ASP A 137 16.06 -14.79 16.92
C ASP A 137 15.85 -15.58 18.22
N TRP A 138 15.49 -14.92 19.32
CA TRP A 138 15.17 -15.61 20.57
C TRP A 138 13.83 -16.35 20.55
N GLU A 139 12.93 -16.03 19.61
CA GLU A 139 11.56 -16.58 19.54
C GLU A 139 10.80 -16.46 20.87
N LEU A 140 11.03 -15.38 21.61
CA LEU A 140 10.37 -15.08 22.87
C LEU A 140 9.55 -13.79 22.73
N GLU A 141 8.43 -13.71 23.45
CA GLU A 141 7.64 -12.49 23.53
C GLU A 141 8.25 -11.53 24.57
N GLY A 142 8.29 -10.25 24.24
CA GLY A 142 8.86 -9.22 25.10
C GLY A 142 8.95 -7.88 24.40
N GLU A 143 9.29 -6.86 25.17
CA GLU A 143 9.37 -5.47 24.73
C GLU A 143 10.61 -5.24 23.87
N VAL A 144 10.48 -4.46 22.80
CA VAL A 144 11.63 -4.01 22.01
C VAL A 144 11.96 -2.56 22.36
N ILE A 145 13.15 -2.33 22.88
CA ILE A 145 13.63 -0.98 23.20
C ILE A 145 14.98 -0.78 22.51
N LEU A 146 14.95 -0.09 21.36
CA LEU A 146 16.15 0.32 20.65
C LEU A 146 17.03 1.19 21.56
N PRO A 147 18.36 1.16 21.43
CA PRO A 147 19.23 2.05 22.20
C PRO A 147 18.92 3.52 21.93
N GLY A 148 19.09 4.38 22.93
CA GLY A 148 19.05 5.84 22.75
C GLY A 148 20.43 6.40 22.43
N ILE A 149 20.49 7.53 21.71
CA ILE A 149 21.71 8.31 21.52
C ILE A 149 21.51 9.76 21.94
N ASP A 150 22.50 10.31 22.66
CA ASP A 150 22.47 11.70 23.12
C ASP A 150 23.32 12.55 22.15
N PRO A 151 22.69 13.35 21.27
CA PRO A 151 23.42 14.13 20.28
C PRO A 151 24.22 15.29 20.87
N GLU A 152 23.96 15.69 22.12
CA GLU A 152 24.74 16.73 22.80
C GLU A 152 26.04 16.14 23.36
N GLU A 153 25.98 14.91 23.88
CA GLU A 153 27.14 14.15 24.36
C GLU A 153 28.17 13.90 23.23
N PHE A 154 27.65 13.66 22.02
CA PHE A 154 28.41 13.38 20.80
C PHE A 154 28.20 14.49 19.77
N CYS A 155 28.98 15.56 19.83
CA CYS A 155 28.91 16.71 18.91
C CYS A 155 30.30 17.14 18.43
N ASN A 156 30.36 18.12 17.51
CA ASN A 156 31.58 18.77 17.03
C ASN A 156 32.52 17.88 16.20
N TYR A 157 31.99 17.10 15.25
CA TYR A 157 32.82 16.41 14.26
C TYR A 157 33.73 17.38 13.48
N ARG A 158 35.03 17.06 13.45
CA ARG A 158 36.05 17.80 12.70
C ARG A 158 36.58 17.00 11.53
N GLY A 159 36.80 15.70 11.70
CA GLY A 159 37.45 14.85 10.71
C GLY A 159 38.79 15.43 10.26
N ASP A 160 39.68 15.80 11.17
CA ASP A 160 41.01 16.34 10.84
C ASP A 160 42.10 15.26 10.76
N ILE A 161 41.82 14.05 11.25
CA ILE A 161 42.69 12.88 11.16
C ILE A 161 42.21 11.98 10.01
N GLU A 162 43.04 11.86 8.96
CA GLU A 162 42.82 11.01 7.79
C GLU A 162 43.06 9.53 8.12
N ARG A 163 42.24 8.99 9.03
CA ARG A 163 42.24 7.58 9.42
C ARG A 163 40.82 7.07 9.56
N VAL A 164 40.64 5.79 9.22
CA VAL A 164 39.42 5.04 9.54
C VAL A 164 39.42 4.68 11.01
N LEU A 165 38.31 4.88 11.70
CA LEU A 165 38.12 4.50 13.09
C LEU A 165 37.41 3.15 13.17
N ARG A 166 38.02 2.22 13.90
CA ARG A 166 37.50 0.88 14.22
C ARG A 166 37.32 0.81 15.72
N VAL A 167 36.10 0.57 16.19
CA VAL A 167 35.79 0.51 17.62
C VAL A 167 35.15 -0.83 17.95
N GLY A 168 35.71 -1.52 18.93
CA GLY A 168 35.17 -2.77 19.45
C GLY A 168 36.20 -3.54 20.26
N ASN A 169 35.71 -4.47 21.07
CA ASN A 169 36.57 -5.38 21.84
C ASN A 169 36.69 -6.72 21.10
N GLY A 170 37.83 -7.39 21.18
CA GLY A 170 38.07 -8.69 20.56
C GLY A 170 37.61 -8.79 19.10
N LEU A 171 37.93 -7.78 18.27
CA LEU A 171 37.45 -7.69 16.89
C LEU A 171 37.81 -8.95 16.09
N LYS A 172 39.08 -9.40 16.22
CA LYS A 172 39.59 -10.59 15.53
C LYS A 172 39.03 -11.89 16.10
N GLU A 173 38.90 -11.96 17.43
CA GLU A 173 38.38 -13.14 18.12
C GLU A 173 36.87 -13.33 17.87
N ARG A 174 36.15 -12.24 17.60
CA ARG A 174 34.70 -12.23 17.32
C ARG A 174 34.41 -11.97 15.84
N ASP A 175 35.27 -12.46 14.95
CA ASP A 175 35.20 -12.21 13.51
C ASP A 175 33.83 -12.56 12.91
N ILE A 176 33.24 -13.69 13.31
CA ILE A 176 31.93 -14.14 12.83
C ILE A 176 30.80 -13.11 13.07
N MET A 177 30.95 -12.27 14.10
CA MET A 177 29.96 -11.27 14.52
C MET A 177 30.36 -9.87 14.05
N LEU A 178 31.65 -9.51 14.19
CA LEU A 178 32.16 -8.16 13.97
C LEU A 178 32.82 -7.96 12.59
N GLY A 179 33.00 -9.03 11.81
CA GLY A 179 33.53 -8.99 10.45
C GLY A 179 34.94 -8.41 10.34
N TYR A 180 35.84 -8.71 11.27
CA TYR A 180 37.23 -8.25 11.25
C TYR A 180 37.96 -8.61 9.96
N SER A 181 37.80 -9.83 9.44
CA SER A 181 38.39 -10.26 8.16
C SER A 181 37.91 -9.41 6.98
N ILE A 182 36.67 -8.94 7.02
CA ILE A 182 36.11 -8.00 6.05
C ILE A 182 36.74 -6.61 6.23
N GLN A 183 36.88 -6.13 7.48
CA GLN A 183 37.59 -4.88 7.75
C GLN A 183 39.03 -4.92 7.20
N GLU A 184 39.73 -6.04 7.36
CA GLU A 184 41.09 -6.20 6.82
C GLU A 184 41.11 -6.15 5.29
N LYS A 185 40.12 -6.77 4.63
CA LYS A 185 40.01 -6.73 3.17
C LYS A 185 39.79 -5.29 2.68
N ILE A 186 38.88 -4.55 3.31
CA ILE A 186 38.57 -3.15 2.96
C ILE A 186 39.77 -2.25 3.25
N LEU A 187 40.40 -2.40 4.42
CA LEU A 187 41.37 -1.45 4.95
C LEU A 187 42.83 -1.81 4.66
N SER A 188 43.10 -2.88 3.91
CA SER A 188 44.46 -3.31 3.59
C SER A 188 45.31 -2.16 3.02
N GLY A 189 46.40 -1.77 3.69
CA GLY A 189 47.24 -0.65 3.26
C GLY A 189 46.64 0.76 3.45
N LEU A 190 45.44 0.89 4.05
CA LEU A 190 44.81 2.17 4.39
C LEU A 190 45.03 2.53 5.87
N PRO A 191 45.17 3.82 6.20
CA PRO A 191 45.43 4.24 7.57
C PRO A 191 44.18 4.06 8.46
N SER A 192 44.29 3.26 9.53
CA SER A 192 43.18 3.02 10.47
C SER A 192 43.62 2.97 11.94
N SER A 193 42.74 3.39 12.84
CA SER A 193 42.94 3.36 14.30
C SER A 193 41.98 2.36 14.93
N ILE A 194 42.48 1.50 15.81
CA ILE A 194 41.67 0.50 16.52
C ILE A 194 41.53 0.90 17.98
N LEU A 195 40.29 1.06 18.44
CA LEU A 195 39.95 1.34 19.84
C LEU A 195 39.23 0.17 20.49
N GLY A 196 39.61 -0.13 21.73
CA GLY A 196 39.03 -1.19 22.56
C GLY A 196 40.05 -2.26 22.94
N ILE A 197 39.61 -3.21 23.75
CA ILE A 197 40.41 -4.32 24.26
C ILE A 197 40.59 -5.36 23.14
N ASN A 198 41.74 -5.31 22.46
CA ASN A 198 42.09 -6.22 21.35
C ASN A 198 43.53 -6.73 21.52
N PRO A 199 43.78 -7.67 22.44
CA PRO A 199 45.15 -8.07 22.83
C PRO A 199 45.95 -8.72 21.69
N THR A 200 45.29 -9.24 20.66
CA THR A 200 45.93 -9.88 19.49
C THR A 200 46.17 -8.94 18.31
N LEU A 201 45.76 -7.67 18.41
CA LEU A 201 45.89 -6.67 17.35
C LEU A 201 46.94 -5.61 17.71
N GLU A 202 48.02 -5.60 16.94
CA GLU A 202 49.10 -4.63 17.12
C GLU A 202 48.59 -3.20 16.85
N GLY A 203 48.91 -2.27 17.75
CA GLY A 203 48.50 -0.87 17.64
C GLY A 203 47.08 -0.54 18.11
N ALA A 204 46.31 -1.53 18.60
CA ALA A 204 45.04 -1.27 19.28
C ALA A 204 45.25 -0.48 20.58
N LYS A 205 44.40 0.52 20.83
CA LYS A 205 44.49 1.41 21.99
C LYS A 205 43.22 1.35 22.83
N ILE A 206 43.39 1.45 24.14
CA ILE A 206 42.30 1.74 25.06
C ILE A 206 42.37 3.23 25.36
N PRO A 207 41.30 4.01 25.13
CA PRO A 207 41.27 5.41 25.53
C PRO A 207 41.56 5.58 27.02
N GLU A 208 42.27 6.64 27.40
CA GLU A 208 42.62 6.98 28.79
C GLU A 208 41.41 7.43 29.61
N ASN A 209 40.46 8.09 28.95
CA ASN A 209 39.21 8.58 29.52
C ASN A 209 38.16 8.76 28.41
N PHE A 210 36.91 8.99 28.83
CA PHE A 210 35.78 9.16 27.91
C PHE A 210 35.92 10.38 26.99
N ASP A 211 36.57 11.45 27.45
CA ASP A 211 36.85 12.62 26.61
C ASP A 211 37.79 12.28 25.46
N GLN A 212 38.82 11.49 25.73
CA GLN A 212 39.72 11.00 24.70
C GLN A 212 38.96 10.13 23.69
N TYR A 213 38.06 9.26 24.14
CA TYR A 213 37.19 8.47 23.24
C TYR A 213 36.33 9.37 22.33
N ARG A 214 35.66 10.38 22.89
CA ARG A 214 34.89 11.36 22.11
C ARG A 214 35.78 12.14 21.14
N GLU A 215 37.00 12.43 21.54
CA GLU A 215 37.97 13.09 20.67
C GLU A 215 38.38 12.22 19.48
N TYR A 216 38.49 10.89 19.64
CA TYR A 216 38.65 9.97 18.52
C TYR A 216 37.47 10.05 17.54
N LEU A 217 36.23 10.03 18.05
CA LEU A 217 35.01 10.17 17.25
C LEU A 217 34.91 11.54 16.54
N ARG A 218 35.43 12.62 17.14
CA ARG A 218 35.42 13.96 16.53
C ARG A 218 36.50 14.12 15.47
N SER A 219 37.68 13.57 15.71
CA SER A 219 38.89 13.83 14.92
C SER A 219 39.03 12.91 13.72
N HIS A 220 38.62 11.64 13.81
CA HIS A 220 38.84 10.67 12.73
C HIS A 220 37.92 10.94 11.53
N ARG A 221 38.32 10.51 10.35
CA ARG A 221 37.59 10.83 9.12
C ARG A 221 36.31 10.01 8.97
N VAL A 222 36.41 8.70 9.16
CA VAL A 222 35.34 7.77 8.77
C VAL A 222 35.28 6.63 9.77
N PHE A 223 34.08 6.22 10.16
CA PHE A 223 33.87 5.03 10.96
C PHE A 223 33.63 3.83 10.04
N ILE A 224 34.15 2.66 10.39
CA ILE A 224 33.82 1.42 9.69
C ILE A 224 33.01 0.49 10.60
N ASN A 225 31.89 -0.01 10.08
CA ASN A 225 31.10 -1.04 10.73
C ASN A 225 30.99 -2.27 9.82
N THR A 226 31.30 -3.45 10.32
CA THR A 226 31.23 -4.68 9.50
C THR A 226 30.52 -5.80 10.26
N THR A 227 29.54 -5.42 11.08
CA THR A 227 28.75 -6.38 11.84
C THR A 227 27.92 -7.25 10.89
N LEU A 228 28.01 -8.56 11.08
CA LEU A 228 27.50 -9.55 10.13
C LEU A 228 26.10 -10.02 10.49
N TYR A 229 25.21 -10.03 9.50
CA TYR A 229 23.92 -10.71 9.61
C TYR A 229 24.11 -12.24 9.50
N PRO A 230 23.38 -13.06 10.28
CA PRO A 230 22.39 -12.72 11.31
C PRO A 230 22.96 -12.61 12.74
N TYR A 231 24.29 -12.48 12.87
CA TYR A 231 24.98 -12.56 14.17
C TYR A 231 24.87 -11.29 15.00
N GLU A 232 24.80 -10.14 14.35
CA GLU A 232 24.72 -8.84 15.00
C GLU A 232 23.85 -7.88 14.19
N ASP A 233 23.26 -6.88 14.87
CA ASP A 233 22.54 -5.82 14.21
C ASP A 233 23.49 -5.05 13.26
N GLY A 234 22.93 -4.42 12.22
CA GLY A 234 23.68 -3.60 11.27
C GLY A 234 24.22 -2.29 11.83
N TYR A 235 24.19 -2.16 13.16
CA TYR A 235 24.72 -1.08 13.95
C TYR A 235 25.16 -1.61 15.31
N ASN A 236 26.11 -0.92 15.93
CA ASN A 236 26.44 -1.06 17.34
C ASN A 236 26.49 0.32 17.99
N LEU A 237 26.56 0.38 19.33
CA LEU A 237 26.59 1.67 20.03
C LEU A 237 27.71 2.58 19.52
N SER A 238 28.92 2.07 19.27
CA SER A 238 30.02 2.90 18.77
C SER A 238 29.77 3.50 17.38
N MET A 239 29.07 2.77 16.50
CA MET A 239 28.64 3.29 15.22
C MET A 239 27.60 4.39 15.41
N LEU A 240 26.61 4.19 16.28
CA LEU A 240 25.61 5.22 16.58
C LEU A 240 26.25 6.47 17.21
N GLU A 241 27.24 6.31 18.09
CA GLU A 241 28.02 7.39 18.69
C GLU A 241 28.87 8.15 17.63
N ALA A 242 29.44 7.44 16.66
CA ALA A 242 30.15 8.05 15.53
C ALA A 242 29.19 8.85 14.64
N MET A 243 28.07 8.25 14.24
CA MET A 243 27.02 8.93 13.48
C MET A 243 26.54 10.18 14.22
N ALA A 244 26.28 10.07 15.52
CA ALA A 244 25.81 11.18 16.35
C ALA A 244 26.82 12.31 16.35
N THR A 245 28.12 12.02 16.47
CA THR A 245 29.17 13.05 16.40
C THR A 245 29.11 13.85 15.10
N GLY A 246 28.63 13.23 14.01
CA GLY A 246 28.63 13.76 12.66
C GLY A 246 29.72 13.13 11.79
N MET A 247 30.23 11.96 12.17
CA MET A 247 31.19 11.18 11.38
C MET A 247 30.45 10.33 10.35
N PRO A 248 30.90 10.29 9.08
CA PRO A 248 30.35 9.36 8.10
C PRO A 248 30.72 7.91 8.44
N VAL A 249 29.82 6.99 8.13
CA VAL A 249 30.01 5.55 8.33
C VAL A 249 30.14 4.84 6.98
N VAL A 250 31.07 3.90 6.90
CA VAL A 250 31.11 2.86 5.87
C VAL A 250 30.74 1.54 6.54
N SER A 251 29.64 0.94 6.10
CA SER A 251 29.09 -0.29 6.68
C SER A 251 29.19 -1.45 5.69
N TYR A 252 29.49 -2.66 6.17
CA TYR A 252 29.14 -3.87 5.45
C TYR A 252 27.62 -4.02 5.44
N ALA A 253 27.06 -4.64 4.40
CA ALA A 253 25.62 -4.78 4.28
C ALA A 253 25.04 -5.60 5.43
N ASN A 254 23.98 -5.04 6.02
CA ASN A 254 23.22 -5.68 7.06
C ASN A 254 21.77 -5.16 6.97
N PRO A 255 20.74 -6.03 6.97
CA PRO A 255 19.35 -5.62 6.78
C PRO A 255 18.82 -4.61 7.81
N THR A 256 19.42 -4.55 9.01
CA THR A 256 18.99 -3.64 10.08
C THR A 256 19.88 -2.41 10.21
N SER A 257 20.84 -2.20 9.30
CA SER A 257 21.72 -1.04 9.34
C SER A 257 20.93 0.26 9.11
N PRO A 258 21.16 1.33 9.89
CA PRO A 258 20.56 2.63 9.63
C PRO A 258 21.23 3.37 8.46
N VAL A 259 22.28 2.80 7.86
CA VAL A 259 23.01 3.42 6.76
C VAL A 259 22.31 3.14 5.44
N VAL A 260 22.08 4.20 4.67
CA VAL A 260 21.60 4.17 3.29
C VAL A 260 22.73 4.65 2.40
N ASP A 261 23.10 3.79 1.45
CA ASP A 261 24.28 3.98 0.60
C ASP A 261 24.25 5.33 -0.11
N GLY A 262 25.35 6.08 -0.03
CA GLY A 262 25.52 7.41 -0.63
C GLY A 262 24.73 8.55 0.03
N ILE A 263 23.88 8.30 1.03
CA ILE A 263 23.04 9.32 1.67
C ILE A 263 23.61 9.76 3.02
N ASN A 264 23.69 8.84 3.98
CA ASN A 264 24.10 9.10 5.37
C ASN A 264 25.35 8.29 5.76
N GLY A 265 25.98 7.68 4.76
CA GLY A 265 27.11 6.78 4.84
C GLY A 265 27.18 5.96 3.55
N PHE A 266 27.93 4.88 3.57
CA PHE A 266 27.98 3.91 2.48
C PHE A 266 27.77 2.51 3.01
N VAL A 267 27.07 1.67 2.26
CA VAL A 267 26.78 0.30 2.65
C VAL A 267 26.77 -0.63 1.44
N SER A 268 27.50 -1.74 1.53
CA SER A 268 27.58 -2.73 0.45
C SER A 268 28.12 -4.08 0.95
N GLU A 269 27.87 -5.15 0.20
CA GLU A 269 28.56 -6.43 0.36
C GLU A 269 29.87 -6.47 -0.45
N ASP A 270 30.02 -5.56 -1.40
CA ASP A 270 31.23 -5.41 -2.23
C ASP A 270 32.32 -4.66 -1.44
N THR A 271 33.32 -5.43 -0.99
CA THR A 271 34.46 -4.90 -0.23
C THR A 271 35.38 -4.01 -1.05
N ASP A 272 35.42 -4.19 -2.38
CA ASP A 272 36.28 -3.40 -3.26
C ASP A 272 35.64 -2.01 -3.45
N TYR A 273 34.33 -1.95 -3.63
CA TYR A 273 33.57 -0.70 -3.56
C TYR A 273 33.73 0.02 -2.22
N LEU A 274 33.54 -0.69 -1.09
CA LEU A 274 33.69 -0.07 0.22
C LEU A 274 35.10 0.45 0.45
N ARG A 275 36.11 -0.22 -0.12
CA ARG A 275 37.49 0.26 -0.12
C ARG A 275 37.64 1.56 -0.89
N GLU A 276 37.16 1.62 -2.14
CA GLU A 276 37.22 2.84 -2.97
C GLU A 276 36.55 4.03 -2.26
N VAL A 277 35.39 3.77 -1.66
CA VAL A 277 34.67 4.76 -0.85
C VAL A 277 35.49 5.22 0.36
N VAL A 278 36.14 4.30 1.08
CA VAL A 278 37.01 4.66 2.20
C VAL A 278 38.16 5.54 1.72
N GLU A 279 38.83 5.19 0.62
CA GLU A 279 39.91 5.98 0.04
C GLU A 279 39.45 7.39 -0.34
N GLU A 280 38.26 7.50 -0.92
CA GLU A 280 37.64 8.77 -1.25
C GLU A 280 37.31 9.59 0.01
N LEU A 281 36.68 8.99 1.02
CA LEU A 281 36.35 9.70 2.25
C LEU A 281 37.60 10.15 3.01
N LEU A 282 38.67 9.34 3.01
CA LEU A 282 39.96 9.72 3.57
C LEU A 282 40.53 10.99 2.90
N SER A 283 40.45 11.06 1.58
CA SER A 283 41.00 12.17 0.78
C SER A 283 40.07 13.41 0.69
N ASP A 284 38.75 13.26 0.79
CA ASP A 284 37.78 14.35 0.69
C ASP A 284 37.08 14.65 2.03
N ARG A 285 37.64 15.66 2.73
CA ARG A 285 37.11 16.16 3.99
C ARG A 285 35.70 16.72 3.91
N GLU A 286 35.38 17.44 2.84
CA GLU A 286 34.10 18.12 2.72
C GLU A 286 33.00 17.11 2.38
N LYS A 287 33.30 16.11 1.55
CA LYS A 287 32.41 14.97 1.34
C LYS A 287 32.12 14.22 2.63
N ALA A 288 33.16 13.91 3.42
CA ALA A 288 33.00 13.25 4.71
C ALA A 288 32.12 14.06 5.68
N ARG A 289 32.31 15.39 5.76
CA ARG A 289 31.46 16.28 6.55
C ARG A 289 30.01 16.30 6.07
N ARG A 290 29.80 16.36 4.76
CA ARG A 290 28.45 16.40 4.17
C ARG A 290 27.67 15.12 4.49
N LEU A 291 28.28 13.96 4.31
CA LEU A 291 27.68 12.66 4.63
C LEU A 291 27.50 12.47 6.14
N GLY A 292 28.49 12.87 6.92
CA GLY A 292 28.43 12.82 8.37
C GLY A 292 27.31 13.65 8.99
N ARG A 293 26.95 14.80 8.39
CA ARG A 293 25.74 15.56 8.78
C ARG A 293 24.47 14.73 8.61
N LYS A 294 24.33 14.02 7.49
CA LYS A 294 23.19 13.12 7.24
C LYS A 294 23.21 11.89 8.16
N ALA A 295 24.39 11.37 8.49
CA ALA A 295 24.56 10.33 9.51
C ALA A 295 24.01 10.79 10.88
N ARG A 296 24.36 12.02 11.29
CA ARG A 296 23.88 12.63 12.52
C ARG A 296 22.36 12.83 12.53
N GLU A 297 21.80 13.39 11.46
CA GLU A 297 20.34 13.52 11.32
C GLU A 297 19.65 12.15 11.47
N THR A 298 20.15 11.14 10.76
CA THR A 298 19.59 9.78 10.79
C THR A 298 19.58 9.20 12.19
N VAL A 299 20.68 9.34 12.95
CA VAL A 299 20.75 8.69 14.27
C VAL A 299 19.89 9.41 15.31
N ILE A 300 19.75 10.74 15.22
CA ILE A 300 18.82 11.52 16.04
C ILE A 300 17.38 11.07 15.78
N ASP A 301 17.06 10.85 14.51
CA ASP A 301 15.74 10.39 14.10
C ASP A 301 15.51 8.92 14.46
N LEU A 302 16.43 8.00 14.27
CA LEU A 302 16.13 6.58 14.51
C LEU A 302 16.28 6.16 15.98
N PHE A 303 17.14 6.83 16.75
CA PHE A 303 17.52 6.43 18.11
C PHE A 303 17.35 7.57 19.14
N PRO A 304 16.17 8.22 19.23
CA PRO A 304 15.98 9.38 20.11
C PRO A 304 16.12 9.00 21.61
N MET A 305 16.97 9.73 22.33
CA MET A 305 17.20 9.50 23.76
C MET A 305 15.93 9.66 24.62
N ASP A 306 15.06 10.62 24.28
CA ASP A 306 13.85 10.88 25.06
C ASP A 306 12.89 9.69 25.03
N GLU A 307 12.76 9.03 23.87
CA GLU A 307 11.92 7.84 23.72
C GLU A 307 12.53 6.64 24.47
N PHE A 308 13.85 6.48 24.42
CA PHE A 308 14.55 5.48 25.23
C PHE A 308 14.26 5.68 26.73
N ILE A 309 14.42 6.91 27.23
CA ILE A 309 14.17 7.25 28.64
C ILE A 309 12.70 6.99 29.01
N ARG A 310 11.77 7.43 28.15
CA ARG A 310 10.32 7.28 28.37
C ARG A 310 9.95 5.79 28.48
N ARG A 311 10.35 4.97 27.50
CA ARG A 311 10.08 3.52 27.50
C ARG A 311 10.67 2.83 28.73
N TRP A 312 11.89 3.17 29.13
CA TRP A 312 12.48 2.58 30.34
C TRP A 312 11.79 3.02 31.63
N LYS A 313 11.36 4.29 31.75
CA LYS A 313 10.57 4.76 32.90
C LYS A 313 9.21 4.06 33.00
N ASP A 314 8.57 3.79 31.86
CA ASP A 314 7.33 3.00 31.79
C ASP A 314 7.57 1.58 32.31
N ILE A 315 8.63 0.92 31.86
CA ILE A 315 9.01 -0.42 32.32
C ILE A 315 9.34 -0.41 33.81
N PHE A 316 10.03 0.61 34.32
CA PHE A 316 10.36 0.73 35.74
C PHE A 316 9.14 1.07 36.62
N GLY A 317 8.07 1.62 36.05
CA GLY A 317 6.84 1.98 36.77
C GLY A 317 6.93 3.33 37.51
N VAL A 318 7.60 4.33 36.93
CA VAL A 318 7.92 5.62 37.60
C VAL A 318 6.91 6.75 37.31
N GLU A 319 6.08 6.68 36.27
CA GLU A 319 5.13 7.75 35.91
C GLU A 319 3.66 7.46 36.31
N GLU A 320 2.94 8.50 36.77
CA GLU A 320 1.46 8.52 36.83
C GLU A 320 0.93 8.54 35.40
N ARG A 321 0.06 7.58 35.03
CA ARG A 321 -0.66 7.57 33.74
C ARG A 321 -1.50 8.84 33.59
N LYS A 322 -0.91 9.90 33.03
CA LYS A 322 -1.63 11.04 32.46
C LYS A 322 -1.80 10.79 30.97
N LYS A 323 -3.04 10.49 30.55
CA LYS A 323 -3.45 10.62 29.16
C LYS A 323 -3.37 12.10 28.76
N ALA A 324 -2.31 12.49 28.05
CA ALA A 324 -2.16 13.73 27.33
C ALA A 324 -1.42 13.45 26.00
N ALA A 325 -1.73 14.25 24.98
CA ALA A 325 -1.60 13.93 23.55
C ALA A 325 -0.27 14.35 22.88
N TRP A 326 0.14 13.52 21.89
CA TRP A 326 1.15 13.64 20.79
C TRP A 326 2.66 13.80 21.15
N PRO A 327 3.62 13.35 20.30
CA PRO A 327 3.54 12.75 18.96
C PRO A 327 4.01 11.27 18.94
N VAL A 328 3.13 10.34 18.56
CA VAL A 328 3.49 8.91 18.46
C VAL A 328 3.98 8.62 17.04
N ARG A 329 5.23 8.16 16.94
CA ARG A 329 5.70 7.37 15.79
C ARG A 329 4.80 6.16 15.67
N VAL A 330 4.23 5.94 14.49
CA VAL A 330 3.48 4.72 14.23
C VAL A 330 4.48 3.56 14.11
N SER A 331 4.87 2.99 15.25
CA SER A 331 5.09 1.55 15.35
C SER A 331 3.74 0.88 15.15
N HIS A 332 3.72 -0.13 14.29
CA HIS A 332 2.59 -1.04 14.08
C HIS A 332 2.23 -1.75 15.40
N GLU A 333 1.43 -1.14 16.26
CA GLU A 333 0.77 -1.78 17.42
C GLU A 333 -0.12 -0.73 18.12
N ASP A 334 -1.35 -0.54 17.63
CA ASP A 334 -2.55 -0.19 18.43
C ASP A 334 -3.77 0.03 17.49
N MET A 335 -4.31 -1.08 17.00
CA MET A 335 -5.70 -1.20 16.50
C MET A 335 -6.33 -2.50 17.01
N HIS A 336 -5.91 -2.99 18.18
CA HIS A 336 -6.56 -4.11 18.87
C HIS A 336 -6.74 -3.81 20.36
N SER A 337 -7.65 -2.89 20.67
CA SER A 337 -8.41 -2.99 21.92
C SER A 337 -9.65 -3.83 21.67
N GLU A 338 -9.48 -5.15 21.63
CA GLU A 338 -10.51 -6.16 21.88
C GLU A 338 -9.78 -7.52 22.01
N THR A 339 -9.56 -7.97 23.25
CA THR A 339 -9.17 -9.34 23.70
C THR A 339 -8.08 -10.14 22.92
N PRO A 340 -7.03 -10.66 23.58
CA PRO A 340 -5.90 -11.30 22.90
C PRO A 340 -6.26 -12.67 22.32
N HIS A 341 -6.45 -12.72 21.01
CA HIS A 341 -6.30 -13.96 20.24
C HIS A 341 -4.83 -14.05 19.81
N THR A 342 -4.09 -15.03 20.32
CA THR A 342 -2.75 -15.38 19.86
C THR A 342 -2.82 -15.81 18.39
N VAL A 343 -2.41 -14.94 17.47
CA VAL A 343 -2.53 -15.19 16.04
C VAL A 343 -1.29 -15.95 15.54
N GLU A 344 -1.46 -17.22 15.19
CA GLU A 344 -0.41 -18.16 14.74
C GLU A 344 0.30 -17.69 13.45
N ARG A 345 1.65 -17.66 13.41
CA ARG A 345 2.41 -17.19 12.23
C ARG A 345 2.34 -18.22 11.09
N PHE A 346 1.95 -17.79 9.88
CA PHE A 346 2.06 -18.61 8.67
C PHE A 346 3.52 -18.87 8.25
N LYS A 347 3.79 -20.09 7.82
CA LYS A 347 4.89 -20.46 6.92
C LYS A 347 4.46 -20.26 5.48
N VAL A 348 5.01 -19.25 4.82
CA VAL A 348 4.65 -18.86 3.46
C VAL A 348 5.76 -19.27 2.50
N LEU A 349 5.46 -20.16 1.56
CA LEU A 349 6.31 -20.38 0.39
C LEU A 349 5.87 -19.39 -0.69
N MET A 350 6.60 -18.29 -0.83
CA MET A 350 6.26 -17.19 -1.72
C MET A 350 6.95 -17.38 -3.08
N CYS A 351 6.16 -17.37 -4.16
CA CYS A 351 6.64 -17.64 -5.52
C CYS A 351 6.41 -16.46 -6.46
N TYR A 352 7.48 -15.92 -7.04
CA TYR A 352 7.40 -14.77 -7.94
C TYR A 352 8.70 -14.61 -8.75
N VAL A 353 8.75 -13.65 -9.69
CA VAL A 353 10.00 -13.29 -10.39
C VAL A 353 10.73 -12.18 -9.63
N SER A 354 11.94 -12.43 -9.11
CA SER A 354 12.68 -11.42 -8.34
C SER A 354 12.97 -10.17 -9.16
N ASN A 355 12.29 -9.08 -8.80
CA ASN A 355 12.43 -7.75 -9.39
C ASN A 355 12.13 -6.68 -8.31
N PRO A 356 13.14 -5.92 -7.85
CA PRO A 356 13.06 -5.12 -6.62
C PRO A 356 12.09 -3.93 -6.69
N GLN A 357 11.67 -3.52 -7.89
CA GLN A 357 10.72 -2.42 -8.10
C GLN A 357 9.25 -2.86 -8.18
N THR A 358 8.97 -4.16 -8.02
CA THR A 358 7.62 -4.71 -8.18
C THR A 358 6.91 -4.92 -6.85
N THR A 359 5.58 -4.98 -6.92
CA THR A 359 4.71 -5.28 -5.78
C THR A 359 5.12 -6.54 -5.02
N ALA A 360 5.65 -7.56 -5.70
CA ALA A 360 6.11 -8.78 -5.05
C ALA A 360 7.25 -8.53 -4.04
N ALA A 361 8.20 -7.65 -4.37
CA ALA A 361 9.29 -7.31 -3.45
C ALA A 361 8.77 -6.59 -2.19
N TYR A 362 7.77 -5.72 -2.36
CA TYR A 362 7.17 -4.99 -1.23
C TYR A 362 6.28 -5.89 -0.36
N LEU A 363 5.52 -6.81 -0.98
CA LEU A 363 4.75 -7.83 -0.27
C LEU A 363 5.66 -8.82 0.47
N GLU A 364 6.79 -9.22 -0.11
CA GLU A 364 7.77 -10.08 0.58
C GLU A 364 8.28 -9.38 1.84
N ARG A 365 8.70 -8.11 1.72
CA ARG A 365 9.17 -7.31 2.85
C ARG A 365 8.12 -7.26 3.95
N ALA A 366 6.88 -6.93 3.62
CA ALA A 366 5.77 -6.86 4.55
C ALA A 366 5.44 -8.23 5.18
N LEU A 367 5.44 -9.32 4.40
CA LEU A 367 5.22 -10.69 4.92
C LEU A 367 6.32 -11.09 5.92
N LYS A 368 7.59 -10.80 5.61
CA LYS A 368 8.74 -11.11 6.48
C LYS A 368 8.73 -10.35 7.81
N GLU A 369 7.88 -9.34 7.98
CA GLU A 369 7.72 -8.66 9.26
C GLU A 369 6.99 -9.52 10.30
N ARG A 370 6.04 -10.36 9.88
CA ARG A 370 5.13 -11.08 10.79
C ARG A 370 4.99 -12.58 10.51
N HIS A 371 5.49 -13.05 9.38
CA HIS A 371 5.36 -14.42 8.91
C HIS A 371 6.73 -15.03 8.56
N GLU A 372 6.81 -16.36 8.60
CA GLU A 372 8.00 -17.07 8.16
C GLU A 372 7.92 -17.26 6.64
N VAL A 373 8.77 -16.57 5.88
CA VAL A 373 8.70 -16.57 4.42
C VAL A 373 9.93 -17.24 3.83
N VAL A 374 9.70 -18.23 2.97
CA VAL A 374 10.71 -18.81 2.07
C VAL A 374 10.33 -18.43 0.65
N THR A 375 11.26 -17.86 -0.10
CA THR A 375 11.00 -17.41 -1.48
C THR A 375 11.50 -18.41 -2.51
N PHE A 376 10.78 -18.53 -3.62
CA PHE A 376 11.08 -19.45 -4.72
C PHE A 376 10.73 -18.87 -6.08
N GLY A 377 11.61 -18.99 -7.08
CA GLY A 377 11.30 -18.55 -8.44
C GLY A 377 12.54 -18.13 -9.23
N PRO A 378 12.35 -17.60 -10.45
CA PRO A 378 13.43 -17.06 -11.25
C PRO A 378 13.70 -15.60 -10.88
N SER A 379 14.93 -15.14 -11.07
CA SER A 379 15.30 -13.72 -11.02
C SER A 379 15.27 -13.09 -12.41
N ILE A 380 15.00 -11.79 -12.54
CA ILE A 380 15.13 -11.07 -13.85
C ILE A 380 16.55 -11.12 -14.44
N THR A 381 17.54 -11.53 -13.66
CA THR A 381 18.93 -11.75 -14.10
C THR A 381 19.23 -13.18 -14.55
N ASP A 382 18.27 -14.10 -14.43
CA ASP A 382 18.54 -15.51 -14.69
C ASP A 382 18.75 -15.81 -16.18
N PRO A 383 19.66 -16.73 -16.53
CA PRO A 383 19.93 -17.08 -17.93
C PRO A 383 18.75 -17.72 -18.68
N ILE A 384 17.68 -18.09 -17.98
CA ILE A 384 16.46 -18.67 -18.58
C ILE A 384 15.77 -17.69 -19.52
N TRP A 385 15.99 -16.39 -19.33
CA TRP A 385 15.50 -15.37 -20.23
C TRP A 385 16.33 -15.37 -21.51
N GLN A 386 15.69 -15.61 -22.65
CA GLN A 386 16.34 -15.57 -23.98
C GLN A 386 16.90 -14.17 -24.34
N LYS A 387 16.61 -13.16 -23.52
CA LYS A 387 16.92 -11.76 -23.73
C LYS A 387 17.34 -11.10 -22.41
N ASP A 388 18.21 -10.11 -22.50
CA ASP A 388 18.69 -9.36 -21.34
C ASP A 388 17.60 -8.37 -20.87
N ILE A 389 16.79 -8.81 -19.90
CA ILE A 389 15.66 -8.04 -19.37
C ILE A 389 16.14 -6.71 -18.77
N LEU A 390 17.26 -6.71 -18.05
CA LEU A 390 17.81 -5.48 -17.46
C LEU A 390 18.07 -4.44 -18.53
N LYS A 391 18.68 -4.86 -19.64
CA LYS A 391 19.01 -3.96 -20.74
C LYS A 391 17.80 -3.53 -21.56
N GLU A 392 16.95 -4.47 -21.94
CA GLU A 392 15.78 -4.16 -22.77
C GLU A 392 14.81 -3.23 -22.05
N TRP A 393 14.62 -3.47 -20.75
CA TRP A 393 13.67 -2.71 -19.96
C TRP A 393 14.32 -1.50 -19.29
N LYS A 394 15.59 -1.20 -19.55
CA LYS A 394 16.35 -0.10 -18.94
C LYS A 394 16.28 -0.11 -17.40
N LEU A 395 16.53 -1.27 -16.82
CA LEU A 395 16.51 -1.54 -15.38
C LEU A 395 17.92 -1.68 -14.79
N GLU A 396 18.96 -1.32 -15.54
CA GLU A 396 20.34 -1.32 -15.07
C GLU A 396 20.54 -0.54 -13.77
N PRO A 397 19.87 0.61 -13.52
CA PRO A 397 20.02 1.35 -12.26
C PRO A 397 19.64 0.57 -10.99
N ILE A 398 18.84 -0.49 -11.12
CA ILE A 398 18.41 -1.33 -10.00
C ILE A 398 19.03 -2.73 -10.03
N LYS A 399 19.98 -2.98 -10.93
CA LYS A 399 20.63 -4.30 -11.10
C LYS A 399 21.19 -4.83 -9.78
N ASP A 400 21.90 -3.98 -9.05
CA ASP A 400 22.58 -4.38 -7.81
C ASP A 400 21.62 -4.58 -6.63
N ARG A 401 20.32 -4.29 -6.84
CA ARG A 401 19.24 -4.53 -5.89
C ARG A 401 18.43 -5.79 -6.20
N VAL A 402 18.69 -6.46 -7.32
CA VAL A 402 18.04 -7.73 -7.64
C VAL A 402 18.59 -8.81 -6.70
N ARG A 403 17.73 -9.41 -5.89
CA ARG A 403 18.11 -10.42 -4.90
C ARG A 403 17.81 -11.82 -5.43
N PRO A 404 18.68 -12.82 -5.20
CA PRO A 404 18.31 -14.20 -5.44
C PRO A 404 17.20 -14.62 -4.46
N HIS A 405 16.37 -15.58 -4.88
CA HIS A 405 15.44 -16.24 -3.98
C HIS A 405 16.17 -17.15 -2.99
N ASP A 406 15.52 -17.46 -1.86
CA ASP A 406 15.99 -18.47 -0.90
C ASP A 406 16.14 -19.84 -1.59
N ILE A 407 15.28 -20.11 -2.58
CA ILE A 407 15.34 -21.27 -3.47
C ILE A 407 15.27 -20.77 -4.91
N PRO A 408 16.35 -20.89 -5.71
CA PRO A 408 16.29 -20.53 -7.12
C PRO A 408 15.37 -21.50 -7.90
N LEU A 409 14.95 -21.10 -9.11
CA LEU A 409 14.13 -21.95 -9.98
C LEU A 409 14.94 -23.16 -10.49
N LEU A 410 14.92 -24.25 -9.72
CA LEU A 410 15.60 -25.51 -10.05
C LEU A 410 14.69 -26.54 -10.74
N THR A 411 13.38 -26.37 -10.59
CA THR A 411 12.32 -27.23 -11.15
C THR A 411 11.08 -26.38 -11.34
N GLU A 412 10.27 -26.67 -12.35
CA GLU A 412 8.97 -26.02 -12.58
C GLU A 412 7.86 -26.71 -11.77
N ASP A 413 8.14 -27.87 -11.17
CA ASP A 413 7.22 -28.59 -10.28
C ASP A 413 7.41 -28.12 -8.82
N VAL A 414 6.47 -27.29 -8.35
CA VAL A 414 6.53 -26.71 -7.01
C VAL A 414 6.36 -27.77 -5.92
N SER A 415 5.71 -28.91 -6.22
CA SER A 415 5.54 -29.98 -5.24
C SER A 415 6.89 -30.62 -4.85
N GLU A 416 7.83 -30.73 -5.79
CA GLU A 416 9.19 -31.20 -5.50
C GLU A 416 9.96 -30.25 -4.57
N VAL A 417 9.70 -28.95 -4.67
CA VAL A 417 10.30 -27.93 -3.79
C VAL A 417 9.78 -28.11 -2.37
N VAL A 418 8.45 -28.32 -2.22
CA VAL A 418 7.81 -28.58 -0.93
C VAL A 418 8.31 -29.89 -0.32
N GLU A 419 8.43 -30.96 -1.11
CA GLU A 419 8.98 -32.25 -0.68
C GLU A 419 10.42 -32.10 -0.17
N LYS A 420 11.29 -31.42 -0.94
CA LYS A 420 12.67 -31.16 -0.50
C LYS A 420 12.75 -30.32 0.76
N LEU A 421 11.91 -29.30 0.90
CA LEU A 421 11.84 -28.50 2.14
C LEU A 421 11.41 -29.33 3.34
N LYS A 422 10.45 -30.25 3.13
CA LYS A 422 10.01 -31.20 4.13
C LYS A 422 11.12 -32.18 4.51
N GLU A 423 11.84 -32.74 3.53
CA GLU A 423 12.92 -33.70 3.75
C GLU A 423 14.13 -33.07 4.44
N ILE A 424 14.58 -31.90 3.97
CA ILE A 424 15.85 -31.29 4.40
C ILE A 424 15.66 -30.46 5.67
N LYS A 425 14.56 -29.70 5.77
CA LYS A 425 14.36 -28.71 6.83
C LYS A 425 13.20 -29.04 7.77
N GLN A 426 12.51 -30.18 7.56
CA GLN A 426 11.23 -30.47 8.22
C GLN A 426 10.25 -29.30 8.13
N TRP A 427 10.30 -28.59 6.99
CA TRP A 427 9.54 -27.36 6.77
C TRP A 427 8.46 -27.62 5.73
N VAL A 428 7.21 -27.40 6.11
CA VAL A 428 6.04 -27.53 5.23
C VAL A 428 5.33 -26.17 5.26
N PRO A 429 5.00 -25.57 4.11
CA PRO A 429 4.30 -24.30 4.10
C PRO A 429 2.89 -24.48 4.66
N ASP A 430 2.39 -23.47 5.36
CA ASP A 430 0.97 -23.33 5.68
C ASP A 430 0.22 -22.69 4.50
N LEU A 431 0.96 -21.86 3.73
CA LEU A 431 0.47 -21.15 2.55
C LEU A 431 1.52 -21.18 1.43
N PHE A 432 1.11 -21.62 0.24
CA PHE A 432 1.81 -21.31 -1.00
C PHE A 432 1.25 -20.01 -1.56
N PHE A 433 2.08 -19.01 -1.82
CA PHE A 433 1.63 -17.68 -2.26
C PHE A 433 2.34 -17.24 -3.53
N PHE A 434 1.62 -17.21 -4.66
CA PHE A 434 2.15 -16.72 -5.93
C PHE A 434 1.89 -15.22 -6.11
N VAL A 435 2.88 -14.46 -6.59
CA VAL A 435 2.69 -13.04 -6.93
C VAL A 435 3.07 -12.76 -8.37
N ASP A 436 2.12 -12.23 -9.14
CA ASP A 436 2.35 -11.75 -10.50
C ASP A 436 3.24 -10.50 -10.47
N THR A 437 4.20 -10.44 -11.39
CA THR A 437 5.19 -9.36 -11.53
C THR A 437 5.20 -8.78 -12.95
N GLY A 438 4.27 -9.21 -13.81
CA GLY A 438 4.24 -8.90 -15.24
C GLY A 438 5.17 -9.78 -16.09
N ILE A 439 5.97 -10.66 -15.48
CA ILE A 439 6.82 -11.65 -16.15
C ILE A 439 6.30 -13.05 -15.82
N TRP A 440 5.92 -13.79 -16.85
CA TRP A 440 5.34 -15.14 -16.72
C TRP A 440 6.40 -16.23 -16.82
N PHE A 441 6.28 -17.24 -15.94
CA PHE A 441 7.01 -18.51 -16.02
C PHE A 441 6.06 -19.65 -15.60
N PRO A 442 6.25 -20.88 -16.13
CA PRO A 442 5.39 -22.00 -15.81
C PRO A 442 5.63 -22.51 -14.38
N ILE A 443 4.54 -22.88 -13.70
CA ILE A 443 4.57 -23.62 -12.44
C ILE A 443 3.58 -24.79 -12.53
N TYR A 444 4.00 -25.96 -12.06
CA TYR A 444 3.22 -27.20 -12.06
C TYR A 444 3.18 -27.82 -10.65
N GLY A 445 2.36 -28.84 -10.48
CA GLY A 445 2.29 -29.61 -9.24
C GLY A 445 1.54 -28.92 -8.10
N LEU A 446 0.80 -27.83 -8.38
CA LEU A 446 -0.02 -27.12 -7.40
C LEU A 446 -1.02 -28.05 -6.71
N GLU A 447 -1.57 -29.03 -7.44
CA GLU A 447 -2.52 -30.02 -6.95
C GLU A 447 -1.94 -30.99 -5.91
N ARG A 448 -0.60 -31.12 -5.86
CA ARG A 448 0.12 -31.97 -4.89
C ARG A 448 0.56 -31.22 -3.64
N ILE A 449 0.43 -29.90 -3.59
CA ILE A 449 0.80 -29.10 -2.42
C ILE A 449 -0.27 -29.29 -1.33
N PRO A 450 0.10 -29.75 -0.12
CA PRO A 450 -0.86 -30.08 0.95
C PRO A 450 -1.44 -28.84 1.66
N SER A 451 -0.99 -27.65 1.28
CA SER A 451 -1.22 -26.37 1.95
C SER A 451 -2.28 -25.54 1.22
N GLN A 452 -2.74 -24.47 1.87
CA GLN A 452 -3.57 -23.47 1.19
C GLN A 452 -2.73 -22.78 0.09
N LYS A 453 -3.38 -22.42 -1.01
CA LYS A 453 -2.74 -21.82 -2.20
C LYS A 453 -3.41 -20.48 -2.47
N ALA A 454 -2.64 -19.42 -2.44
CA ALA A 454 -3.10 -18.08 -2.80
C ALA A 454 -2.31 -17.51 -3.98
N CYS A 455 -2.95 -16.66 -4.79
CA CYS A 455 -2.24 -15.84 -5.76
C CYS A 455 -2.64 -14.36 -5.67
N TYR A 456 -1.68 -13.47 -5.92
CA TYR A 456 -1.89 -12.04 -6.09
C TYR A 456 -1.62 -11.66 -7.54
N LEU A 457 -2.66 -11.29 -8.27
CA LEU A 457 -2.60 -11.01 -9.70
C LEU A 457 -2.68 -9.51 -9.95
N ILE A 458 -1.67 -9.00 -10.65
CA ILE A 458 -1.57 -7.60 -11.08
C ILE A 458 -1.73 -7.52 -12.59
N ASP A 459 -1.94 -6.31 -13.10
CA ASP A 459 -2.08 -6.03 -14.53
C ASP A 459 -3.12 -6.92 -15.24
N VAL A 460 -4.21 -7.25 -14.54
CA VAL A 460 -5.29 -8.10 -15.06
C VAL A 460 -5.86 -7.53 -16.36
N HIS A 461 -5.90 -6.20 -16.46
CA HIS A 461 -6.32 -5.45 -17.63
C HIS A 461 -5.45 -5.67 -18.89
N LEU A 462 -4.26 -6.28 -18.78
CA LEU A 462 -3.38 -6.57 -19.91
C LEU A 462 -3.61 -7.95 -20.54
N ASP A 463 -3.89 -8.97 -19.73
CA ASP A 463 -4.15 -10.34 -20.18
C ASP A 463 -5.06 -11.05 -19.16
N LEU A 464 -6.37 -10.83 -19.30
CA LEU A 464 -7.40 -11.29 -18.38
C LEU A 464 -7.60 -12.82 -18.47
N GLU A 465 -7.73 -13.36 -19.68
CA GLU A 465 -8.03 -14.77 -19.91
C GLU A 465 -6.95 -15.69 -19.33
N ARG A 466 -5.68 -15.36 -19.57
CA ARG A 466 -4.56 -16.13 -19.01
C ARG A 466 -4.57 -16.15 -17.49
N ARG A 467 -4.85 -15.01 -16.86
CA ARG A 467 -4.87 -14.86 -15.40
C ARG A 467 -6.04 -15.59 -14.76
N ILE A 468 -7.20 -15.57 -15.40
CA ILE A 468 -8.35 -16.38 -14.99
C ILE A 468 -8.00 -17.87 -15.05
N GLU A 469 -7.42 -18.34 -16.15
CA GLU A 469 -7.06 -19.75 -16.28
C GLU A 469 -6.04 -20.18 -15.23
N PHE A 470 -5.02 -19.36 -15.01
CA PHE A 470 -4.00 -19.59 -13.99
C PHE A 470 -4.58 -19.62 -12.56
N ALA A 471 -5.53 -18.73 -12.27
CA ALA A 471 -6.13 -18.61 -10.95
C ALA A 471 -6.99 -19.81 -10.52
N LYS A 472 -7.46 -20.65 -11.46
CA LYS A 472 -8.21 -21.88 -11.17
C LYS A 472 -7.42 -22.90 -10.32
N GLY A 473 -6.08 -22.80 -10.31
CA GLY A 473 -5.22 -23.67 -9.50
C GLY A 473 -5.08 -23.26 -8.03
N PHE A 474 -5.73 -22.17 -7.60
CA PHE A 474 -5.55 -21.56 -6.28
C PHE A 474 -6.84 -21.58 -5.46
N ASP A 475 -6.68 -21.69 -4.14
CA ASP A 475 -7.80 -21.69 -3.19
C ASP A 475 -8.27 -20.25 -2.89
N TRP A 476 -7.35 -19.27 -2.99
CA TRP A 476 -7.58 -17.85 -2.73
C TRP A 476 -6.98 -16.98 -3.83
N VAL A 477 -7.76 -16.05 -4.39
CA VAL A 477 -7.32 -15.21 -5.49
C VAL A 477 -7.49 -13.75 -5.10
N PHE A 478 -6.38 -13.02 -5.09
CA PHE A 478 -6.34 -11.59 -4.82
C PHE A 478 -6.00 -10.85 -6.10
N ILE A 479 -6.73 -9.80 -6.44
CA ILE A 479 -6.46 -9.02 -7.65
C ILE A 479 -6.33 -7.53 -7.33
N ALA A 480 -5.38 -6.87 -8.00
CA ALA A 480 -5.14 -5.44 -7.82
C ALA A 480 -6.24 -4.57 -8.46
N GLN A 481 -6.74 -4.97 -9.63
CA GLN A 481 -7.73 -4.20 -10.38
C GLN A 481 -9.17 -4.58 -10.00
N ARG A 482 -9.86 -3.64 -9.34
CA ARG A 482 -11.21 -3.82 -8.79
C ARG A 482 -12.25 -4.25 -9.81
N GLN A 483 -12.19 -3.69 -11.01
CA GLN A 483 -13.20 -3.88 -12.06
C GLN A 483 -13.28 -5.33 -12.57
N TYR A 484 -12.22 -6.13 -12.39
CA TYR A 484 -12.17 -7.51 -12.92
C TYR A 484 -12.62 -8.58 -11.91
N ILE A 485 -13.02 -8.22 -10.69
CA ILE A 485 -13.50 -9.20 -9.69
C ILE A 485 -14.66 -10.04 -10.26
N GLY A 486 -15.57 -9.38 -10.99
CA GLY A 486 -16.71 -10.03 -11.62
C GLY A 486 -16.30 -11.08 -12.65
N ASP A 487 -15.22 -10.86 -13.40
CA ASP A 487 -14.73 -11.79 -14.43
C ASP A 487 -14.22 -13.10 -13.82
N PHE A 488 -13.46 -13.02 -12.72
CA PHE A 488 -13.00 -14.21 -12.00
C PHE A 488 -14.18 -15.01 -11.42
N LYS A 489 -15.17 -14.33 -10.81
CA LYS A 489 -16.39 -14.98 -10.31
C LYS A 489 -17.18 -15.66 -11.42
N ARG A 490 -17.36 -15.01 -12.56
CA ARG A 490 -18.03 -15.61 -13.74
C ARG A 490 -17.29 -16.82 -14.30
N ALA A 491 -15.96 -16.87 -14.14
CA ALA A 491 -15.15 -18.01 -14.53
C ALA A 491 -15.19 -19.19 -13.53
N GLY A 492 -16.00 -19.09 -12.47
CA GLY A 492 -16.17 -20.15 -11.46
C GLY A 492 -15.19 -20.08 -10.29
N ILE A 493 -14.44 -18.98 -10.14
CA ILE A 493 -13.52 -18.76 -9.02
C ILE A 493 -14.28 -18.02 -7.92
N GLU A 494 -14.69 -18.74 -6.88
CA GLU A 494 -15.54 -18.20 -5.81
C GLU A 494 -14.75 -17.30 -4.83
N ASN A 495 -13.57 -17.75 -4.42
CA ASN A 495 -12.71 -17.07 -3.44
C ASN A 495 -11.81 -16.00 -4.10
N VAL A 496 -12.43 -15.02 -4.76
CA VAL A 496 -11.72 -13.88 -5.36
C VAL A 496 -12.01 -12.55 -4.65
N PHE A 497 -10.94 -11.84 -4.29
CA PHE A 497 -10.97 -10.65 -3.45
C PHE A 497 -10.21 -9.49 -4.12
N TRP A 498 -10.73 -8.28 -3.94
CA TRP A 498 -10.00 -7.07 -4.35
C TRP A 498 -9.00 -6.74 -3.26
N LEU A 499 -7.72 -6.68 -3.64
CA LEU A 499 -6.66 -6.26 -2.74
C LEU A 499 -5.84 -5.21 -3.51
N PRO A 500 -6.14 -3.91 -3.32
CA PRO A 500 -5.51 -2.85 -4.11
C PRO A 500 -4.00 -2.80 -3.86
N LEU A 501 -3.29 -2.12 -4.75
CA LEU A 501 -1.87 -1.82 -4.54
C LEU A 501 -1.69 -0.96 -3.28
N GLY A 502 -0.43 -0.74 -2.90
CA GLY A 502 -0.08 0.06 -1.74
C GLY A 502 1.25 0.76 -1.91
N CYS A 503 1.67 1.46 -0.85
CA CYS A 503 3.00 2.05 -0.76
C CYS A 503 3.87 1.34 0.28
N ASP A 504 5.18 1.43 0.10
CA ASP A 504 6.18 1.15 1.13
C ASP A 504 6.70 2.51 1.64
N PRO A 505 6.36 2.92 2.88
CA PRO A 505 6.79 4.23 3.39
C PRO A 505 8.31 4.45 3.43
N ASP A 506 9.12 3.39 3.53
CA ASP A 506 10.57 3.51 3.60
C ASP A 506 11.17 3.76 2.21
N ILE A 507 10.53 3.24 1.16
CA ILE A 507 10.97 3.37 -0.24
C ILE A 507 10.30 4.57 -0.92
N HIS A 508 8.98 4.69 -0.77
CA HIS A 508 8.14 5.67 -1.46
C HIS A 508 7.94 6.97 -0.67
N GLY A 509 8.24 6.98 0.62
CA GLY A 509 7.95 8.09 1.52
C GLY A 509 8.68 9.40 1.20
N ARG A 510 8.22 10.49 1.82
CA ARG A 510 8.77 11.84 1.70
C ARG A 510 10.28 11.88 1.94
N ARG A 511 11.01 12.50 1.02
CA ARG A 511 12.44 12.78 1.14
C ARG A 511 12.67 14.23 1.61
N PRO A 512 13.72 14.51 2.41
CA PRO A 512 14.05 15.85 2.87
C PRO A 512 14.75 16.65 1.78
N VAL A 513 14.02 16.97 0.72
CA VAL A 513 14.48 17.70 -0.47
C VAL A 513 13.55 18.88 -0.76
N GLU A 514 14.11 19.93 -1.35
CA GLU A 514 13.33 21.10 -1.75
C GLU A 514 12.46 20.80 -2.98
N LYS A 515 11.24 21.35 -2.99
CA LYS A 515 10.33 21.28 -4.14
C LYS A 515 10.78 22.23 -5.24
N ILE A 516 11.54 21.71 -6.20
CA ILE A 516 12.13 22.46 -7.31
C ILE A 516 11.35 22.35 -8.63
N TYR A 517 10.47 21.36 -8.77
CA TYR A 517 9.62 21.17 -9.95
C TYR A 517 8.19 21.60 -9.65
N ASP A 518 7.55 22.25 -10.63
CA ASP A 518 6.12 22.53 -10.52
C ASP A 518 5.35 21.20 -10.59
N ILE A 519 5.67 20.38 -11.59
CA ILE A 519 5.01 19.11 -11.83
C ILE A 519 6.05 18.05 -12.14
N GLY A 520 5.96 16.91 -11.45
CA GLY A 520 6.83 15.76 -11.69
C GLY A 520 6.05 14.56 -12.21
N PHE A 521 6.69 13.79 -13.08
CA PHE A 521 6.19 12.51 -13.54
C PHE A 521 7.34 11.49 -13.59
N VAL A 522 7.17 10.35 -12.92
CA VAL A 522 8.09 9.22 -13.04
C VAL A 522 7.40 8.05 -13.74
N GLY A 523 8.05 7.56 -14.79
CA GLY A 523 7.59 6.38 -15.53
C GLY A 523 7.87 6.42 -17.02
N SER A 524 7.39 5.39 -17.72
CA SER A 524 7.61 5.23 -19.15
C SER A 524 6.65 6.09 -19.98
N LEU A 525 7.18 6.70 -21.05
CA LEU A 525 6.41 7.39 -22.08
C LEU A 525 6.13 6.45 -23.26
N ASN A 526 5.33 5.41 -23.00
CA ASN A 526 4.97 4.37 -23.98
C ASN A 526 3.48 4.42 -24.37
N ASN A 527 2.73 5.42 -23.89
CA ASN A 527 1.32 5.61 -24.16
C ASN A 527 1.10 6.96 -24.87
N PRO A 528 0.45 7.02 -26.05
CA PRO A 528 0.27 8.26 -26.81
C PRO A 528 -0.47 9.37 -26.03
N LYS A 529 -1.54 9.03 -25.31
CA LYS A 529 -2.31 10.00 -24.50
C LYS A 529 -1.46 10.57 -23.37
N ARG A 530 -0.66 9.73 -22.71
CA ARG A 530 0.31 10.18 -21.69
C ARG A 530 1.34 11.15 -22.27
N ILE A 531 1.92 10.83 -23.44
CA ILE A 531 2.90 11.69 -24.10
C ILE A 531 2.29 13.05 -24.43
N GLU A 532 1.06 13.06 -24.95
CA GLU A 532 0.34 14.30 -25.26
C GLU A 532 0.18 15.20 -24.03
N LEU A 533 -0.33 14.66 -22.92
CA LEU A 533 -0.53 15.45 -21.70
C LEU A 533 0.79 15.92 -21.08
N VAL A 534 1.83 15.06 -21.09
CA VAL A 534 3.17 15.44 -20.61
C VAL A 534 3.74 16.61 -21.43
N ASN A 535 3.60 16.57 -22.76
CA ASN A 535 4.06 17.67 -23.62
C ASN A 535 3.33 18.98 -23.30
N LYS A 536 2.00 18.93 -23.16
CA LYS A 536 1.18 20.12 -22.85
C LYS A 536 1.49 20.71 -21.48
N LEU A 537 1.69 19.86 -20.46
CA LEU A 537 2.12 20.32 -19.14
C LEU A 537 3.52 20.94 -19.20
N SER A 538 4.42 20.37 -19.99
CA SER A 538 5.80 20.87 -20.17
C SER A 538 5.88 22.20 -20.92
N GLU A 539 4.90 22.51 -21.79
CA GLU A 539 4.82 23.80 -22.48
C GLU A 539 4.49 24.96 -21.54
N ARG A 540 3.82 24.71 -20.41
CA ARG A 540 3.29 25.75 -19.51
C ARG A 540 3.94 25.79 -18.13
N PHE A 541 4.43 24.65 -17.62
CA PHE A 541 4.92 24.53 -16.25
C PHE A 541 6.37 24.05 -16.22
N ASN A 542 7.08 24.30 -15.10
CA ASN A 542 8.37 23.66 -14.86
C ASN A 542 8.16 22.15 -14.60
N PHE A 543 8.06 21.39 -15.70
CA PHE A 543 7.74 19.98 -15.70
C PHE A 543 9.01 19.12 -15.73
N HIS A 544 9.11 18.16 -14.82
CA HIS A 544 10.19 17.16 -14.83
C HIS A 544 9.65 15.77 -15.11
N HIS A 545 10.24 15.13 -16.13
CA HIS A 545 10.01 13.73 -16.44
C HIS A 545 11.31 12.96 -16.27
N GLU A 546 11.24 11.85 -15.55
CA GLU A 546 12.34 10.91 -15.48
C GLU A 546 11.84 9.46 -15.42
N ARG A 547 12.69 8.52 -15.82
CA ARG A 547 12.48 7.11 -15.54
C ARG A 547 13.53 6.65 -14.53
N CYS A 548 13.14 6.69 -13.27
CA CYS A 548 13.92 6.26 -12.12
C CYS A 548 13.04 5.36 -11.22
N PHE A 549 13.66 4.73 -10.22
CA PHE A 549 13.03 3.66 -9.44
C PHE A 549 13.32 3.86 -7.95
N LEU A 550 12.52 3.22 -7.09
CA LEU A 550 12.75 3.16 -5.65
C LEU A 550 12.96 4.56 -5.02
N GLU A 551 14.06 4.78 -4.30
CA GLU A 551 14.33 6.03 -3.60
C GLU A 551 14.57 7.21 -4.56
N ASP A 552 15.08 6.98 -5.77
CA ASP A 552 15.24 8.02 -6.78
C ASP A 552 13.89 8.52 -7.30
N MET A 553 12.94 7.61 -7.51
CA MET A 553 11.56 7.97 -7.85
C MET A 553 10.91 8.78 -6.72
N SER A 554 11.03 8.30 -5.48
CA SER A 554 10.54 9.00 -4.28
C SER A 554 11.16 10.39 -4.12
N ARG A 555 12.44 10.55 -4.46
CA ARG A 555 13.12 11.86 -4.50
C ARG A 555 12.49 12.78 -5.55
N VAL A 556 12.29 12.31 -6.78
CA VAL A 556 11.65 13.12 -7.84
C VAL A 556 10.26 13.56 -7.43
N TYR A 557 9.45 12.66 -6.88
CA TYR A 557 8.13 13.01 -6.37
C TYR A 557 8.19 14.04 -5.23
N SER A 558 9.11 13.87 -4.28
CA SER A 558 9.32 14.82 -3.16
C SER A 558 9.83 16.20 -3.63
N GLN A 559 10.56 16.25 -4.75
CA GLN A 559 11.00 17.49 -5.41
C GLN A 559 9.90 18.18 -6.22
N SER A 560 8.74 17.54 -6.39
CA SER A 560 7.65 18.04 -7.21
C SER A 560 6.57 18.65 -6.36
N ARG A 561 6.06 19.84 -6.71
CA ARG A 561 4.90 20.42 -6.02
C ARG A 561 3.64 19.60 -6.28
N ILE A 562 3.47 19.17 -7.52
CA ILE A 562 2.41 18.28 -7.98
C ILE A 562 3.03 17.03 -8.60
N VAL A 563 2.56 15.85 -8.21
CA VAL A 563 2.86 14.60 -8.92
C VAL A 563 1.73 14.35 -9.91
N PHE A 564 2.07 14.29 -11.20
CA PHE A 564 1.10 13.99 -12.25
C PHE A 564 0.91 12.48 -12.41
N ASN A 565 -0.34 12.05 -12.49
CA ASN A 565 -0.70 10.68 -12.82
C ASN A 565 -1.73 10.63 -13.95
N ILE A 566 -1.62 9.58 -14.77
CA ILE A 566 -2.65 9.15 -15.71
C ILE A 566 -2.71 7.63 -15.71
N SER A 567 -3.91 7.10 -15.50
CA SER A 567 -4.22 5.68 -15.56
C SER A 567 -4.03 5.12 -16.97
N VAL A 568 -3.84 3.80 -17.04
CA VAL A 568 -3.88 3.05 -18.30
C VAL A 568 -5.07 2.11 -18.20
N LYS A 569 -6.05 2.24 -19.09
CA LYS A 569 -7.31 1.49 -19.04
C LYS A 569 -8.02 1.60 -17.68
N ASP A 570 -8.08 2.80 -17.12
CA ASP A 570 -8.74 3.07 -15.83
C ASP A 570 -8.19 2.19 -14.69
N ASP A 571 -6.88 1.93 -14.70
CA ASP A 571 -6.18 1.20 -13.64
C ASP A 571 -5.80 2.11 -12.45
N LEU A 572 -6.03 1.61 -11.23
CA LEU A 572 -5.51 2.15 -9.98
C LEU A 572 -4.05 1.72 -9.81
N ASN A 573 -3.17 2.36 -10.57
CA ASN A 573 -1.75 1.98 -10.65
C ASN A 573 -0.92 2.44 -9.42
N MET A 574 0.28 1.88 -9.27
CA MET A 574 1.17 2.16 -8.13
C MET A 574 1.47 3.64 -7.90
N ARG A 575 1.52 4.48 -8.97
CA ARG A 575 1.87 5.91 -8.86
C ARG A 575 0.93 6.67 -7.94
N VAL A 576 -0.33 6.23 -7.83
CA VAL A 576 -1.29 6.84 -6.90
C VAL A 576 -0.75 6.73 -5.48
N PHE A 577 -0.39 5.51 -5.05
CA PHE A 577 0.13 5.26 -3.71
C PHE A 577 1.54 5.83 -3.51
N GLU A 578 2.43 5.68 -4.50
CA GLU A 578 3.80 6.20 -4.42
C GLU A 578 3.85 7.73 -4.35
N GLY A 579 3.06 8.40 -5.20
CA GLY A 579 2.96 9.85 -5.24
C GLY A 579 2.39 10.43 -3.96
N LEU A 580 1.30 9.84 -3.44
CA LEU A 580 0.73 10.24 -2.15
C LEU A 580 1.71 10.00 -0.99
N CYS A 581 2.35 8.84 -0.96
CA CYS A 581 3.32 8.49 0.09
C CYS A 581 4.50 9.48 0.12
N SER A 582 4.94 9.99 -1.02
CA SER A 582 6.02 10.99 -1.13
C SER A 582 5.71 12.34 -0.45
N GLY A 583 4.44 12.63 -0.16
CA GLY A 583 4.03 13.88 0.48
C GLY A 583 3.94 15.07 -0.47
N SER A 584 3.81 14.82 -1.77
CA SER A 584 3.48 15.80 -2.80
C SER A 584 2.02 15.64 -3.24
N MET A 585 1.39 16.72 -3.70
CA MET A 585 -0.02 16.66 -4.08
C MET A 585 -0.16 15.81 -5.36
N LEU A 586 -0.97 14.77 -5.31
CA LEU A 586 -1.26 13.95 -6.49
C LEU A 586 -2.37 14.61 -7.33
N LEU A 587 -2.11 14.79 -8.63
CA LEU A 587 -3.09 15.19 -9.63
C LEU A 587 -3.27 14.04 -10.63
N THR A 588 -4.44 13.39 -10.59
CA THR A 588 -4.72 12.13 -11.30
C THR A 588 -6.01 12.21 -12.11
N ASP A 589 -6.13 11.39 -13.14
CA ASP A 589 -7.41 11.19 -13.81
C ASP A 589 -8.38 10.40 -12.93
N GLU A 590 -9.66 10.42 -13.30
CA GLU A 590 -10.76 9.80 -12.54
C GLU A 590 -10.65 8.27 -12.42
N ALA A 591 -9.95 7.60 -13.36
CA ALA A 591 -9.72 6.15 -13.38
C ALA A 591 -11.00 5.36 -13.00
N ARG A 592 -12.03 5.47 -13.83
CA ARG A 592 -13.40 5.05 -13.47
C ARG A 592 -13.47 3.55 -13.19
N GLY A 593 -14.12 3.18 -12.08
CA GLY A 593 -14.29 1.78 -11.68
C GLY A 593 -13.02 1.10 -11.13
N SER A 594 -11.91 1.84 -11.01
CA SER A 594 -10.64 1.33 -10.48
C SER A 594 -10.61 1.12 -8.97
N GLY A 595 -11.58 1.69 -8.26
CA GLY A 595 -11.58 1.81 -6.79
C GLY A 595 -10.87 3.05 -6.26
N LEU A 596 -10.35 3.95 -7.13
CA LEU A 596 -9.69 5.20 -6.70
C LEU A 596 -10.53 6.01 -5.71
N THR A 597 -11.81 6.23 -6.03
CA THR A 597 -12.76 7.00 -5.20
C THR A 597 -13.31 6.21 -4.02
N GLU A 598 -13.12 4.88 -3.98
CA GLU A 598 -13.42 4.05 -2.80
C GLU A 598 -12.34 4.22 -1.73
N LEU A 599 -11.09 4.52 -2.14
CA LEU A 599 -9.94 4.69 -1.23
C LEU A 599 -9.65 6.16 -0.89
N PHE A 600 -9.84 7.08 -1.85
CA PHE A 600 -9.41 8.47 -1.71
C PHE A 600 -10.51 9.47 -2.08
N GLU A 601 -10.58 10.57 -1.34
CA GLU A 601 -11.57 11.63 -1.55
C GLU A 601 -10.95 12.77 -2.38
N ASP A 602 -11.63 13.16 -3.46
CA ASP A 602 -11.22 14.26 -4.34
C ASP A 602 -11.16 15.59 -3.58
N ARG A 603 -10.15 16.41 -3.89
CA ARG A 603 -9.80 17.70 -3.27
C ARG A 603 -9.52 17.64 -1.77
N LYS A 604 -9.37 16.45 -1.20
CA LYS A 604 -8.98 16.23 0.19
C LYS A 604 -7.71 15.40 0.28
N HIS A 605 -7.67 14.23 -0.36
CA HIS A 605 -6.48 13.36 -0.36
C HIS A 605 -5.65 13.53 -1.64
N LEU A 606 -6.32 13.73 -2.77
CA LEU A 606 -5.74 13.93 -4.09
C LEU A 606 -6.63 14.88 -4.88
N VAL A 607 -6.24 15.24 -6.09
CA VAL A 607 -7.06 16.02 -7.01
C VAL A 607 -7.33 15.22 -8.28
N VAL A 608 -8.60 15.11 -8.65
CA VAL A 608 -9.06 14.43 -9.87
C VAL A 608 -9.33 15.43 -10.99
N TYR A 609 -8.82 15.14 -12.19
CA TYR A 609 -9.20 15.83 -13.43
C TYR A 609 -9.96 14.88 -14.36
N ARG A 610 -10.91 15.42 -15.13
CA ARG A 610 -11.78 14.66 -16.04
C ARG A 610 -11.39 14.84 -17.50
N ASP A 611 -10.82 16.00 -17.82
CA ASP A 611 -10.34 16.32 -19.15
C ASP A 611 -9.06 17.16 -19.09
N GLU A 612 -8.50 17.41 -20.26
CA GLU A 612 -7.26 18.16 -20.43
C GLU A 612 -7.38 19.63 -20.00
N ASN A 613 -8.51 20.29 -20.26
CA ASN A 613 -8.67 21.69 -19.87
C ASN A 613 -8.71 21.79 -18.35
N GLU A 614 -9.48 20.91 -17.70
CA GLU A 614 -9.54 20.81 -16.25
C GLU A 614 -8.16 20.47 -15.65
N LEU A 615 -7.40 19.56 -16.25
CA LEU A 615 -6.02 19.27 -15.84
C LEU A 615 -5.15 20.53 -15.82
N MET A 616 -5.18 21.33 -16.89
CA MET A 616 -4.36 22.54 -16.99
C MET A 616 -4.81 23.64 -16.01
N GLU A 617 -6.12 23.78 -15.82
CA GLU A 617 -6.70 24.74 -14.86
C GLU A 617 -6.38 24.37 -13.41
N LEU A 618 -6.53 23.10 -13.05
CA LEU A 618 -6.22 22.61 -11.70
C LEU A 618 -4.73 22.70 -11.40
N ALA A 619 -3.87 22.33 -12.36
CA ALA A 619 -2.43 22.48 -12.20
C ALA A 619 -2.03 23.94 -11.92
N ASP A 620 -2.54 24.89 -12.71
CA ASP A 620 -2.27 26.32 -12.51
C ASP A 620 -2.81 26.83 -11.16
N TYR A 621 -4.04 26.44 -10.80
CA TYR A 621 -4.66 26.80 -9.53
C TYR A 621 -3.83 26.33 -8.33
N TYR A 622 -3.47 25.05 -8.25
CA TYR A 622 -2.78 24.52 -7.07
C TYR A 622 -1.29 24.90 -7.02
N LEU A 623 -0.67 25.25 -8.15
CA LEU A 623 0.66 25.86 -8.13
C LEU A 623 0.64 27.26 -7.50
N ARG A 624 -0.43 28.06 -7.75
CA ARG A 624 -0.61 29.39 -7.14
C ARG A 624 -1.09 29.35 -5.69
N ASN A 625 -1.77 28.28 -5.28
CA ASN A 625 -2.37 28.14 -3.96
C ASN A 625 -1.61 27.13 -3.09
N GLU A 626 -0.41 27.52 -2.64
CA GLU A 626 0.49 26.66 -1.85
C GLU A 626 -0.16 26.08 -0.60
N THR A 627 -0.81 26.89 0.23
CA THR A 627 -1.42 26.40 1.48
C THR A 627 -2.45 25.29 1.24
N VAL A 628 -3.28 25.44 0.22
CA VAL A 628 -4.30 24.43 -0.12
C VAL A 628 -3.65 23.18 -0.68
N ARG A 629 -2.67 23.34 -1.58
CA ARG A 629 -1.92 22.24 -2.17
C ARG A 629 -1.19 21.40 -1.12
N GLU A 630 -0.46 22.05 -0.20
CA GLU A 630 0.28 21.34 0.85
C GLU A 630 -0.66 20.66 1.86
N ALA A 631 -1.83 21.24 2.13
CA ALA A 631 -2.86 20.60 2.97
C ALA A 631 -3.40 19.30 2.34
N ILE A 632 -3.70 19.31 1.03
CA ILE A 632 -4.13 18.11 0.30
C ILE A 632 -2.98 17.09 0.24
N ALA A 633 -1.76 17.53 -0.04
CA ALA A 633 -0.59 16.65 -0.07
C ALA A 633 -0.35 15.93 1.27
N GLU A 634 -0.48 16.64 2.38
CA GLU A 634 -0.31 16.05 3.72
C GLU A 634 -1.48 15.12 4.08
N ALA A 635 -2.72 15.51 3.77
CA ALA A 635 -3.88 14.66 4.01
C ALA A 635 -3.82 13.36 3.18
N GLY A 636 -3.43 13.46 1.91
CA GLY A 636 -3.21 12.32 1.03
C GLY A 636 -2.08 11.39 1.48
N ARG A 637 -0.94 11.97 1.90
CA ARG A 637 0.16 11.19 2.48
C ARG A 637 -0.27 10.43 3.72
N ARG A 638 -0.97 11.11 4.63
CA ARG A 638 -1.47 10.50 5.86
C ARG A 638 -2.41 9.34 5.55
N GLU A 639 -3.39 9.53 4.66
CA GLU A 639 -4.30 8.47 4.25
C GLU A 639 -3.55 7.26 3.66
N ALA A 640 -2.58 7.50 2.77
CA ALA A 640 -1.79 6.45 2.16
C ALA A 640 -0.95 5.66 3.18
N VAL A 641 -0.28 6.35 4.10
CA VAL A 641 0.59 5.72 5.12
C VAL A 641 -0.23 5.01 6.21
N GLU A 642 -1.36 5.57 6.61
CA GLU A 642 -2.19 5.01 7.70
C GLU A 642 -3.07 3.84 7.25
N LYS A 643 -3.39 3.71 5.95
CA LYS A 643 -4.38 2.71 5.49
C LYS A 643 -4.00 1.92 4.23
N HIS A 644 -2.95 2.32 3.53
CA HIS A 644 -2.67 1.79 2.19
C HIS A 644 -1.20 1.39 1.99
N THR A 645 -0.58 0.85 3.03
CA THR A 645 0.75 0.24 2.92
C THR A 645 0.68 -1.24 2.54
N TYR A 646 1.77 -1.80 2.01
CA TYR A 646 1.86 -3.24 1.77
C TYR A 646 1.73 -4.08 3.05
N GLY A 647 2.09 -3.53 4.23
CA GLY A 647 1.80 -4.14 5.53
C GLY A 647 0.29 -4.36 5.74
N HIS A 648 -0.51 -3.34 5.48
CA HIS A 648 -1.98 -3.45 5.54
C HIS A 648 -2.52 -4.49 4.55
N ARG A 649 -1.95 -4.56 3.34
CA ARG A 649 -2.36 -5.57 2.33
C ARG A 649 -2.07 -7.00 2.78
N VAL A 650 -0.92 -7.21 3.41
CA VAL A 650 -0.55 -8.52 3.95
C VAL A 650 -1.46 -8.92 5.10
N GLU A 651 -1.75 -8.01 6.04
CA GLU A 651 -2.69 -8.26 7.13
C GLU A 651 -4.08 -8.65 6.60
N GLU A 652 -4.63 -7.86 5.70
CA GLU A 652 -5.93 -8.11 5.07
C GLU A 652 -5.96 -9.47 4.36
N MET A 653 -4.95 -9.76 3.53
CA MET A 653 -4.82 -11.03 2.82
C MET A 653 -4.80 -12.24 3.78
N ILE A 654 -4.00 -12.16 4.84
CA ILE A 654 -3.85 -13.26 5.80
C ILE A 654 -5.12 -13.46 6.63
N GLU A 655 -5.81 -12.39 7.03
CA GLU A 655 -7.10 -12.47 7.72
C GLU A 655 -8.18 -13.18 6.88
N ILE A 656 -8.19 -12.90 5.57
CA ILE A 656 -9.08 -13.55 4.60
C ILE A 656 -8.78 -15.05 4.54
N ILE A 657 -7.50 -15.42 4.40
CA ILE A 657 -7.06 -16.84 4.29
C ILE A 657 -7.34 -17.63 5.58
N ARG A 658 -7.26 -17.00 6.77
CA ARG A 658 -7.58 -17.69 8.04
C ARG A 658 -9.06 -18.02 8.19
N GLY A 659 -9.94 -17.48 7.34
CA GLY A 659 -11.39 -17.56 7.56
C GLY A 659 -11.87 -16.73 8.76
N ASN A 660 -11.00 -15.90 9.35
CA ASN A 660 -11.33 -14.97 10.43
C ASN A 660 -12.01 -13.69 9.90
N ARG A 661 -11.93 -13.45 8.60
CA ARG A 661 -12.88 -12.65 7.82
C ARG A 661 -13.51 -13.57 6.78
N GLN A 662 -14.84 -13.63 6.68
CA GLN A 662 -15.44 -13.81 5.35
C GLN A 662 -14.83 -12.69 4.53
N GLY A 663 -13.96 -13.04 3.57
CA GLY A 663 -12.89 -12.13 3.19
C GLY A 663 -13.38 -10.75 2.80
N SER A 664 -12.59 -9.70 3.08
CA SER A 664 -12.99 -8.29 3.02
C SER A 664 -13.95 -7.94 1.87
N THR A 665 -15.23 -8.15 2.13
CA THR A 665 -16.13 -7.04 2.19
C THR A 665 -15.92 -6.47 3.58
N LEU A 666 -15.55 -5.19 3.65
CA LEU A 666 -15.84 -4.37 4.81
C LEU A 666 -17.27 -4.71 5.27
N THR A 667 -17.43 -5.40 6.40
CA THR A 667 -18.75 -5.58 7.02
C THR A 667 -18.68 -5.24 8.50
N ALA A 668 -19.71 -4.51 8.91
CA ALA A 668 -19.93 -3.90 10.22
C ALA A 668 -19.89 -4.91 11.40
N PRO A 669 -19.73 -4.44 12.66
CA PRO A 669 -19.48 -5.29 13.81
C PRO A 669 -20.70 -6.12 14.22
N SER A 670 -20.46 -7.34 14.67
CA SER A 670 -21.47 -8.23 15.25
C SER A 670 -21.65 -7.98 16.75
N GLU A 671 -22.89 -7.85 17.22
CA GLU A 671 -23.29 -8.51 18.48
C GLU A 671 -24.61 -9.27 18.24
N LYS A 672 -24.60 -10.51 18.73
CA LYS A 672 -25.53 -11.59 18.40
C LYS A 672 -26.99 -11.19 18.64
N VAL A 673 -27.80 -11.11 17.59
CA VAL A 673 -28.47 -12.24 16.89
C VAL A 673 -29.68 -12.83 17.66
N ALA A 674 -30.29 -12.10 18.59
CA ALA A 674 -31.58 -12.58 19.15
C ALA A 674 -32.68 -11.53 19.35
N GLU A 675 -32.41 -10.21 19.36
CA GLU A 675 -33.44 -9.22 19.73
C GLU A 675 -33.65 -8.05 18.76
N LEU A 676 -32.95 -7.98 17.63
CA LEU A 676 -33.10 -6.90 16.63
C LEU A 676 -33.61 -7.44 15.28
N SER A 677 -34.74 -8.13 15.31
CA SER A 677 -35.52 -8.53 14.11
C SER A 677 -36.23 -7.35 13.43
N ALA A 678 -35.68 -6.14 13.56
CA ALA A 678 -36.13 -4.93 12.90
C ALA A 678 -34.89 -4.12 12.48
N ILE A 679 -34.87 -3.72 11.21
CA ILE A 679 -33.90 -2.82 10.54
C ILE A 679 -32.73 -3.56 9.86
N SER A 680 -32.99 -3.92 8.59
CA SER A 680 -32.06 -4.29 7.53
C SER A 680 -31.75 -3.03 6.71
N GLU A 681 -30.47 -2.72 6.42
CA GLU A 681 -29.96 -2.00 5.22
C GLU A 681 -28.48 -1.56 5.41
N GLN A 682 -27.61 -1.84 4.43
CA GLN A 682 -26.33 -1.12 4.19
C GLN A 682 -26.40 -0.44 2.81
N PRO A 683 -25.71 0.71 2.59
CA PRO A 683 -26.10 1.69 1.57
C PRO A 683 -25.51 1.42 0.18
N HIS A 684 -26.32 1.62 -0.86
CA HIS A 684 -25.91 1.55 -2.26
C HIS A 684 -25.09 2.80 -2.66
N ASP A 685 -24.15 2.67 -3.61
CA ASP A 685 -23.43 3.83 -4.18
C ASP A 685 -24.43 4.73 -4.92
N LEU A 686 -24.84 5.81 -4.25
CA LEU A 686 -25.86 6.74 -4.74
C LEU A 686 -25.39 7.56 -5.95
N SER A 687 -24.09 7.61 -6.25
CA SER A 687 -23.54 8.47 -7.30
C SER A 687 -23.94 8.01 -8.72
N TYR A 688 -23.98 6.69 -8.96
CA TYR A 688 -24.48 6.10 -10.21
C TYR A 688 -25.93 6.52 -10.51
N TYR A 689 -26.77 6.53 -9.46
CA TYR A 689 -28.18 6.88 -9.54
C TYR A 689 -28.45 8.40 -9.53
N SER A 690 -27.42 9.25 -9.45
CA SER A 690 -27.55 10.70 -9.22
C SER A 690 -27.22 11.59 -10.42
N GLN A 691 -27.13 11.04 -11.64
CA GLN A 691 -26.71 11.81 -12.82
C GLN A 691 -27.74 12.86 -13.29
N GLU A 692 -27.25 14.04 -13.70
CA GLU A 692 -28.06 15.08 -14.35
C GLU A 692 -28.32 14.75 -15.83
N ARG A 693 -29.51 14.21 -16.15
CA ARG A 693 -29.90 13.80 -17.53
C ARG A 693 -30.49 14.95 -18.36
N LYS A 694 -29.68 15.96 -18.68
CA LYS A 694 -30.12 17.18 -19.39
C LYS A 694 -30.66 16.89 -20.80
N GLU A 695 -30.08 15.90 -21.47
CA GLU A 695 -30.50 15.42 -22.78
C GLU A 695 -31.91 14.78 -22.74
N VAL A 696 -32.23 14.00 -21.70
CA VAL A 696 -33.57 13.45 -21.45
C VAL A 696 -34.53 14.57 -21.07
N GLN A 697 -34.13 15.46 -20.15
CA GLN A 697 -34.92 16.63 -19.74
C GLN A 697 -35.33 17.50 -20.94
N SER A 698 -34.44 17.69 -21.92
CA SER A 698 -34.71 18.52 -23.11
C SER A 698 -35.85 17.99 -23.99
N LEU A 699 -36.18 16.69 -23.89
CA LEU A 699 -37.27 16.07 -24.64
C LEU A 699 -38.60 16.07 -23.89
N VAL A 700 -38.58 16.31 -22.57
CA VAL A 700 -39.79 16.46 -21.76
C VAL A 700 -40.58 17.68 -22.24
N PRO A 701 -41.84 17.51 -22.68
CA PRO A 701 -42.64 18.64 -23.13
C PRO A 701 -42.82 19.66 -22.01
N PRO A 702 -42.59 20.97 -22.22
CA PRO A 702 -42.77 22.01 -21.20
C PRO A 702 -44.18 22.11 -20.57
N ARG A 703 -45.15 21.45 -21.20
CA ARG A 703 -46.56 21.36 -20.79
C ARG A 703 -46.87 20.11 -19.95
N ALA A 704 -45.94 19.17 -19.79
CA ALA A 704 -46.11 18.02 -18.92
C ALA A 704 -46.10 18.48 -17.46
N LYS A 705 -47.19 18.25 -16.73
CA LYS A 705 -47.33 18.66 -15.32
C LYS A 705 -47.18 17.48 -14.37
N ARG A 706 -47.70 16.32 -14.74
CA ARG A 706 -47.58 15.07 -14.00
C ARG A 706 -46.67 14.11 -14.75
N ILE A 707 -45.55 13.76 -14.16
CA ILE A 707 -44.51 12.93 -14.79
C ILE A 707 -44.29 11.68 -13.95
N LEU A 708 -44.24 10.53 -14.61
CA LEU A 708 -43.75 9.27 -14.03
C LEU A 708 -42.32 9.04 -14.50
N ASP A 709 -41.39 8.86 -13.59
CA ASP A 709 -40.00 8.50 -13.85
C ASP A 709 -39.77 7.06 -13.36
N VAL A 710 -39.58 6.12 -14.29
CA VAL A 710 -39.49 4.69 -14.02
C VAL A 710 -38.02 4.27 -14.08
N GLY A 711 -37.51 3.72 -12.97
CA GLY A 711 -36.07 3.62 -12.72
C GLY A 711 -35.50 4.99 -12.34
N CYS A 712 -36.13 5.70 -11.40
CA CYS A 712 -35.83 7.11 -11.17
C CYS A 712 -34.47 7.39 -10.52
N GLY A 713 -33.74 6.35 -10.09
CA GLY A 713 -32.50 6.50 -9.34
C GLY A 713 -32.75 7.34 -8.08
N THR A 714 -31.81 8.22 -7.70
CA THR A 714 -31.98 9.13 -6.55
C THR A 714 -32.92 10.31 -6.83
N GLY A 715 -33.58 10.34 -7.99
CA GLY A 715 -34.55 11.37 -8.36
C GLY A 715 -33.94 12.68 -8.88
N THR A 716 -32.66 12.73 -9.23
CA THR A 716 -32.00 13.94 -9.76
C THR A 716 -32.71 14.53 -10.98
N LEU A 717 -33.08 13.70 -11.96
CA LEU A 717 -33.81 14.14 -13.16
C LEU A 717 -35.18 14.75 -12.78
N GLY A 718 -35.96 14.02 -11.97
CA GLY A 718 -37.26 14.49 -11.53
C GLY A 718 -37.21 15.78 -10.72
N LYS A 719 -36.19 15.97 -9.87
CA LYS A 719 -35.95 17.24 -9.16
C LYS A 719 -35.74 18.41 -10.11
N SER A 720 -34.94 18.22 -11.17
CA SER A 720 -34.72 19.24 -12.20
C SER A 720 -36.00 19.55 -12.98
N LEU A 721 -36.87 18.55 -13.21
CA LEU A 721 -38.16 18.75 -13.85
C LEU A 721 -39.14 19.53 -12.97
N LEU A 722 -39.19 19.23 -11.66
CA LEU A 722 -39.96 19.98 -10.67
C LEU A 722 -39.50 21.45 -10.59
N ALA A 723 -38.19 21.68 -10.66
CA ALA A 723 -37.61 23.03 -10.63
C ALA A 723 -37.93 23.86 -11.88
N THR A 724 -38.35 23.24 -12.99
CA THR A 724 -38.60 23.95 -14.26
C THR A 724 -40.08 24.15 -14.56
N HIS A 725 -40.86 23.06 -14.68
CA HIS A 725 -42.25 23.17 -15.16
C HIS A 725 -43.19 22.06 -14.68
N ALA A 726 -42.67 20.94 -14.16
CA ALA A 726 -43.49 19.86 -13.62
C ALA A 726 -44.13 20.30 -12.29
N GLN A 727 -45.37 19.88 -12.07
CA GLN A 727 -46.08 20.06 -10.79
C GLN A 727 -45.93 18.84 -9.90
N GLU A 728 -45.84 17.66 -10.51
CA GLU A 728 -45.70 16.38 -9.83
C GLU A 728 -44.74 15.49 -10.60
N VAL A 729 -43.77 14.91 -9.90
CA VAL A 729 -42.94 13.82 -10.42
C VAL A 729 -43.04 12.63 -9.49
N VAL A 730 -43.53 11.52 -10.01
CA VAL A 730 -43.65 10.24 -9.31
C VAL A 730 -42.51 9.34 -9.79
N GLY A 731 -41.69 8.84 -8.87
CA GLY A 731 -40.64 7.86 -9.15
C GLY A 731 -41.09 6.43 -8.91
N VAL A 732 -40.59 5.48 -9.72
CA VAL A 732 -40.58 4.05 -9.41
C VAL A 732 -39.13 3.60 -9.37
N GLU A 733 -38.72 2.99 -8.27
CA GLU A 733 -37.35 2.50 -8.08
C GLU A 733 -37.41 1.14 -7.40
N VAL A 734 -36.65 0.17 -7.91
CA VAL A 734 -36.67 -1.21 -7.42
C VAL A 734 -35.86 -1.36 -6.12
N LEU A 735 -34.88 -0.49 -5.94
CA LEU A 735 -33.93 -0.46 -4.84
C LEU A 735 -34.43 0.41 -3.67
N PRO A 736 -34.76 -0.17 -2.48
CA PRO A 736 -35.36 0.56 -1.37
C PRO A 736 -34.59 1.78 -0.88
N GLU A 737 -33.28 1.64 -0.76
CA GLU A 737 -32.37 2.68 -0.29
C GLU A 737 -32.17 3.81 -1.31
N VAL A 738 -32.16 3.50 -2.62
CA VAL A 738 -32.14 4.52 -3.67
C VAL A 738 -33.50 5.24 -3.72
N ALA A 739 -34.59 4.47 -3.55
CA ALA A 739 -35.94 5.00 -3.49
C ALA A 739 -36.12 5.96 -2.30
N GLU A 740 -35.48 5.71 -1.15
CA GLU A 740 -35.53 6.62 0.00
C GLU A 740 -34.90 7.97 -0.31
N VAL A 741 -33.73 8.00 -0.95
CA VAL A 741 -33.10 9.26 -1.38
C VAL A 741 -33.97 9.97 -2.43
N ALA A 742 -34.59 9.21 -3.33
CA ALA A 742 -35.52 9.76 -4.30
C ALA A 742 -36.76 10.40 -3.65
N ARG A 743 -37.21 9.94 -2.48
CA ARG A 743 -38.34 10.55 -1.75
C ARG A 743 -38.05 11.98 -1.31
N GLU A 744 -36.79 12.33 -1.10
CA GLU A 744 -36.38 13.70 -0.79
C GLU A 744 -36.43 14.63 -2.01
N ASN A 745 -36.31 14.06 -3.21
CA ASN A 745 -36.14 14.80 -4.46
C ASN A 745 -37.40 14.85 -5.33
N LEU A 746 -38.33 13.90 -5.13
CA LEU A 746 -39.53 13.70 -5.96
C LEU A 746 -40.82 13.95 -5.17
N SER A 747 -41.94 14.15 -5.87
CA SER A 747 -43.24 14.35 -5.23
C SER A 747 -43.74 13.08 -4.53
N ARG A 748 -43.44 11.92 -5.11
CA ARG A 748 -43.75 10.61 -4.53
C ARG A 748 -42.84 9.54 -5.14
N VAL A 749 -42.52 8.50 -4.37
CA VAL A 749 -41.74 7.34 -4.86
C VAL A 749 -42.43 6.05 -4.48
N LEU A 750 -42.59 5.16 -5.46
CA LEU A 750 -43.03 3.79 -5.27
C LEU A 750 -41.81 2.88 -5.32
N CYS A 751 -41.55 2.16 -4.23
CA CYS A 751 -40.46 1.19 -4.18
C CYS A 751 -40.97 -0.17 -4.68
N GLY A 752 -40.37 -0.71 -5.73
CA GLY A 752 -40.69 -2.03 -6.26
C GLY A 752 -40.38 -2.20 -7.73
N ASP A 753 -40.33 -3.46 -8.16
CA ASP A 753 -40.12 -3.85 -9.56
C ASP A 753 -41.30 -3.40 -10.43
N ILE A 754 -41.02 -2.61 -11.48
CA ILE A 754 -42.06 -2.09 -12.39
C ILE A 754 -42.79 -3.21 -13.15
N GLU A 755 -42.15 -4.36 -13.39
CA GLU A 755 -42.81 -5.48 -14.07
C GLU A 755 -43.95 -6.05 -13.20
N GLU A 756 -43.77 -6.07 -11.87
CA GLU A 756 -44.68 -6.70 -10.91
C GLU A 756 -45.62 -5.71 -10.19
N ILE A 757 -45.16 -4.48 -9.88
CA ILE A 757 -45.93 -3.52 -9.07
C ILE A 757 -47.12 -2.94 -9.85
N GLU A 758 -48.30 -2.88 -9.25
CA GLU A 758 -49.42 -2.10 -9.82
C GLU A 758 -49.35 -0.66 -9.34
N LEU A 759 -49.47 0.28 -10.29
CA LEU A 759 -49.38 1.70 -9.99
C LEU A 759 -50.72 2.19 -9.42
N PRO A 760 -50.75 2.83 -8.24
CA PRO A 760 -51.98 3.29 -7.59
C PRO A 760 -52.49 4.61 -8.19
N TYR A 761 -52.64 4.66 -9.51
CA TYR A 761 -53.11 5.82 -10.27
C TYR A 761 -54.19 5.39 -11.28
N GLU A 762 -55.06 6.32 -11.65
CA GLU A 762 -56.08 6.09 -12.67
C GLU A 762 -55.45 5.99 -14.06
N GLU A 763 -56.16 5.36 -15.00
CA GLU A 763 -55.74 5.37 -16.40
C GLU A 763 -55.64 6.80 -16.93
N GLY A 764 -54.60 7.08 -17.72
CA GLY A 764 -54.35 8.41 -18.29
C GLY A 764 -53.85 9.47 -17.30
N TYR A 765 -53.44 9.11 -16.08
CA TYR A 765 -53.02 10.06 -15.05
C TYR A 765 -51.79 10.91 -15.43
N PHE A 766 -50.77 10.32 -16.07
CA PHE A 766 -49.49 11.00 -16.36
C PHE A 766 -49.50 11.72 -17.71
N ASP A 767 -48.95 12.93 -17.75
CA ASP A 767 -48.75 13.70 -18.97
C ASP A 767 -47.44 13.30 -19.67
N CYS A 768 -46.48 12.77 -18.92
CA CYS A 768 -45.25 12.21 -19.44
C CYS A 768 -44.81 10.99 -18.63
N ILE A 769 -44.31 9.95 -19.30
CA ILE A 769 -43.64 8.81 -18.67
C ILE A 769 -42.21 8.76 -19.19
N ILE A 770 -41.23 8.56 -18.31
CA ILE A 770 -39.81 8.48 -18.62
C ILE A 770 -39.32 7.07 -18.25
N CYS A 771 -38.65 6.42 -19.19
CA CYS A 771 -37.89 5.18 -19.00
C CYS A 771 -36.46 5.45 -19.48
N ALA A 772 -35.67 6.12 -18.65
CA ALA A 772 -34.30 6.46 -18.98
C ALA A 772 -33.38 5.31 -18.53
N ASP A 773 -32.77 4.61 -19.48
CA ASP A 773 -31.85 3.49 -19.25
C ASP A 773 -32.47 2.40 -18.37
N LEU A 774 -33.70 2.03 -18.73
CA LEU A 774 -34.51 1.04 -18.00
C LEU A 774 -34.78 -0.20 -18.84
N LEU A 775 -35.14 0.00 -20.12
CA LEU A 775 -35.79 -1.04 -20.93
C LEU A 775 -34.86 -2.23 -21.21
N GLU A 776 -33.57 -1.96 -21.25
CA GLU A 776 -32.50 -2.92 -21.42
C GLU A 776 -32.29 -3.81 -20.19
N HIS A 777 -32.71 -3.37 -18.99
CA HIS A 777 -32.65 -4.15 -17.75
C HIS A 777 -33.90 -5.00 -17.50
N LEU A 778 -34.98 -4.80 -18.28
CA LEU A 778 -36.24 -5.51 -18.09
C LEU A 778 -36.24 -6.90 -18.75
N VAL A 779 -36.93 -7.84 -18.14
CA VAL A 779 -37.20 -9.15 -18.71
C VAL A 779 -38.20 -9.02 -19.86
N GLU A 780 -39.32 -8.31 -19.67
CA GLU A 780 -40.37 -8.12 -20.69
C GLU A 780 -40.66 -6.63 -20.99
N PRO A 781 -39.72 -5.87 -21.59
CA PRO A 781 -39.85 -4.43 -21.79
C PRO A 781 -41.09 -4.03 -22.62
N GLU A 782 -41.47 -4.79 -23.64
CA GLU A 782 -42.67 -4.50 -24.44
C GLU A 782 -43.97 -4.61 -23.62
N LYS A 783 -44.04 -5.59 -22.70
CA LYS A 783 -45.18 -5.79 -21.80
C LYS A 783 -45.26 -4.65 -20.78
N THR A 784 -44.11 -4.25 -20.23
CA THR A 784 -44.01 -3.09 -19.33
C THR A 784 -44.42 -1.80 -20.04
N LEU A 785 -44.01 -1.57 -21.29
CA LEU A 785 -44.47 -0.43 -22.08
C LEU A 785 -45.99 -0.45 -22.32
N LYS A 786 -46.59 -1.61 -22.60
CA LYS A 786 -48.05 -1.77 -22.73
C LYS A 786 -48.78 -1.49 -21.41
N LYS A 787 -48.21 -1.92 -20.28
CA LYS A 787 -48.71 -1.63 -18.93
C LYS A 787 -48.67 -0.13 -18.64
N LEU A 788 -47.52 0.51 -18.85
CA LEU A 788 -47.29 1.93 -18.62
C LEU A 788 -48.16 2.82 -19.52
N LYS A 789 -48.42 2.39 -20.77
CA LYS A 789 -49.29 3.10 -21.70
C LYS A 789 -50.68 3.41 -21.13
N ARG A 790 -51.25 2.52 -20.31
CA ARG A 790 -52.57 2.73 -19.67
C ARG A 790 -52.59 3.95 -18.77
N TYR A 791 -51.46 4.26 -18.13
CA TYR A 791 -51.32 5.39 -17.21
C TYR A 791 -50.93 6.69 -17.91
N LEU A 792 -50.59 6.65 -19.21
CA LEU A 792 -50.26 7.84 -20.00
C LEU A 792 -51.51 8.46 -20.62
N SER A 793 -51.75 9.75 -20.36
CA SER A 793 -52.86 10.53 -20.94
C SER A 793 -52.89 10.45 -22.47
N GLU A 794 -54.06 10.69 -23.07
CA GLU A 794 -54.23 10.63 -24.54
C GLU A 794 -53.28 11.56 -25.30
N THR A 795 -52.97 12.72 -24.72
CA THR A 795 -52.03 13.71 -25.28
C THR A 795 -50.60 13.58 -24.73
N GLY A 796 -50.36 12.59 -23.88
CA GLY A 796 -49.10 12.42 -23.17
C GLY A 796 -47.97 11.87 -24.05
N SER A 797 -46.74 12.00 -23.54
CA SER A 797 -45.54 11.47 -24.21
C SER A 797 -44.79 10.46 -23.36
N LEU A 798 -44.28 9.42 -24.01
CA LEU A 798 -43.27 8.52 -23.47
C LEU A 798 -41.89 9.01 -23.89
N ILE A 799 -40.93 9.01 -22.98
CA ILE A 799 -39.51 9.25 -23.28
C ILE A 799 -38.74 8.01 -22.91
N ILE A 800 -37.96 7.50 -23.85
CA ILE A 800 -37.04 6.39 -23.61
C ILE A 800 -35.62 6.84 -23.91
N SER A 801 -34.67 6.34 -23.13
CA SER A 801 -33.24 6.39 -23.42
C SER A 801 -32.75 4.96 -23.43
N VAL A 802 -32.17 4.52 -24.56
CA VAL A 802 -31.77 3.11 -24.74
C VAL A 802 -30.44 3.03 -25.52
N PRO A 803 -29.48 2.23 -25.05
CA PRO A 803 -28.19 2.03 -25.71
C PRO A 803 -28.33 1.37 -27.09
N ASN A 804 -27.42 1.72 -28.00
CA ASN A 804 -27.39 1.19 -29.38
C ASN A 804 -26.34 0.09 -29.54
N VAL A 805 -26.76 -1.17 -29.63
CA VAL A 805 -25.82 -2.30 -29.85
C VAL A 805 -25.14 -2.27 -31.22
N ARG A 806 -25.64 -1.45 -32.17
CA ARG A 806 -25.00 -1.25 -33.49
C ARG A 806 -23.82 -0.26 -33.45
N TYR A 807 -23.49 0.27 -32.27
CA TYR A 807 -22.38 1.17 -32.10
C TYR A 807 -21.06 0.53 -32.58
N TYR A 808 -20.24 1.28 -33.34
CA TYR A 808 -19.11 0.74 -34.10
C TYR A 808 -18.09 0.01 -33.23
N GLN A 809 -17.93 0.40 -31.96
CA GLN A 809 -17.04 -0.29 -31.03
C GLN A 809 -17.55 -1.70 -30.69
N VAL A 810 -18.87 -1.91 -30.61
CA VAL A 810 -19.47 -3.23 -30.42
C VAL A 810 -19.23 -4.11 -31.65
N ILE A 811 -19.36 -3.55 -32.86
CA ILE A 811 -19.09 -4.29 -34.10
C ILE A 811 -17.60 -4.65 -34.21
N ASN A 812 -16.71 -3.70 -33.92
CA ASN A 812 -15.27 -3.94 -33.89
C ASN A 812 -14.91 -5.01 -32.84
N MET A 813 -15.54 -4.96 -31.67
CA MET A 813 -15.38 -5.97 -30.62
C MET A 813 -15.76 -7.37 -31.13
N LEU A 814 -16.94 -7.49 -31.76
CA LEU A 814 -17.42 -8.75 -32.36
C LEU A 814 -16.44 -9.32 -33.39
N VAL A 815 -15.87 -8.48 -34.25
CA VAL A 815 -14.95 -8.94 -35.30
C VAL A 815 -13.61 -9.40 -34.75
N GLU A 816 -13.16 -8.77 -33.67
CA GLU A 816 -11.99 -9.24 -32.93
C GLU A 816 -12.31 -10.48 -32.06
N GLY A 817 -13.49 -11.09 -32.21
CA GLY A 817 -13.90 -12.30 -31.51
C GLY A 817 -14.34 -12.07 -30.06
N ARG A 818 -14.70 -10.83 -29.69
CA ARG A 818 -15.01 -10.43 -28.31
C ARG A 818 -16.51 -10.12 -28.15
N TRP A 819 -17.09 -10.51 -27.02
CA TRP A 819 -18.44 -10.16 -26.56
C TRP A 819 -18.43 -9.98 -25.04
N HIS A 820 -17.79 -8.90 -24.58
CA HIS A 820 -17.55 -8.61 -23.16
C HIS A 820 -18.67 -7.74 -22.58
N TYR A 821 -19.07 -8.00 -21.35
CA TYR A 821 -20.04 -7.19 -20.60
C TYR A 821 -19.32 -6.27 -19.59
N ASP A 822 -19.69 -5.00 -19.54
CA ASP A 822 -19.11 -3.95 -18.69
C ASP A 822 -19.94 -3.72 -17.40
N ASP A 823 -19.49 -2.83 -16.52
CA ASP A 823 -20.23 -2.36 -15.33
C ASP A 823 -21.14 -1.15 -15.61
N ALA A 824 -21.02 -0.55 -16.79
CA ALA A 824 -21.87 0.54 -17.29
C ALA A 824 -21.74 0.63 -18.83
N GLY A 825 -22.65 1.35 -19.48
CA GLY A 825 -22.62 1.60 -20.93
C GLY A 825 -23.33 0.53 -21.75
N ILE A 826 -23.12 0.49 -23.09
CA ILE A 826 -23.95 -0.37 -23.98
C ILE A 826 -23.91 -1.85 -23.59
N MET A 827 -22.74 -2.32 -23.14
CA MET A 827 -22.52 -3.71 -22.75
C MET A 827 -22.67 -3.93 -21.23
N ASP A 828 -23.33 -3.04 -20.49
CA ASP A 828 -23.59 -3.22 -19.05
C ASP A 828 -24.15 -4.63 -18.76
N ARG A 829 -23.53 -5.33 -17.82
CA ARG A 829 -23.86 -6.71 -17.43
C ARG A 829 -25.28 -6.88 -16.90
N THR A 830 -25.92 -5.80 -16.47
CA THR A 830 -27.31 -5.81 -16.03
C THR A 830 -28.29 -5.66 -17.20
N HIS A 831 -27.80 -5.38 -18.43
CA HIS A 831 -28.64 -5.41 -19.63
C HIS A 831 -29.05 -6.85 -19.97
N LEU A 832 -30.35 -7.11 -19.87
CA LEU A 832 -31.00 -8.34 -20.32
C LEU A 832 -31.37 -8.27 -21.82
N ARG A 833 -31.42 -7.07 -22.41
CA ARG A 833 -31.85 -6.83 -23.79
C ARG A 833 -30.93 -5.84 -24.49
N PHE A 834 -30.64 -6.11 -25.76
CA PHE A 834 -29.83 -5.25 -26.62
C PHE A 834 -30.66 -4.75 -27.79
N PHE A 835 -30.56 -3.46 -28.09
CA PHE A 835 -31.40 -2.83 -29.10
C PHE A 835 -30.57 -2.15 -30.19
N THR A 836 -31.03 -2.30 -31.43
CA THR A 836 -30.69 -1.35 -32.49
C THR A 836 -31.80 -0.33 -32.61
N ARG A 837 -31.55 0.82 -33.24
CA ARG A 837 -32.58 1.83 -33.47
C ARG A 837 -33.89 1.25 -34.02
N LYS A 838 -33.79 0.36 -35.01
CA LYS A 838 -34.94 -0.27 -35.66
C LYS A 838 -35.73 -1.14 -34.68
N GLU A 839 -35.04 -1.95 -33.87
CA GLU A 839 -35.69 -2.79 -32.86
C GLU A 839 -36.39 -1.94 -31.78
N MET A 840 -35.82 -0.79 -31.40
CA MET A 840 -36.49 0.16 -30.50
C MET A 840 -37.78 0.72 -31.12
N GLU A 841 -37.70 1.19 -32.37
CA GLU A 841 -38.84 1.75 -33.10
C GLU A 841 -39.95 0.69 -33.28
N GLU A 842 -39.60 -0.55 -33.59
CA GLU A 842 -40.55 -1.65 -33.72
C GLU A 842 -41.16 -2.08 -32.37
N MET A 843 -40.38 -2.14 -31.30
CA MET A 843 -40.89 -2.41 -29.96
C MET A 843 -41.90 -1.33 -29.52
N LEU A 844 -41.57 -0.06 -29.75
CA LEU A 844 -42.50 1.05 -29.49
C LEU A 844 -43.77 0.93 -30.33
N ASP A 845 -43.65 0.58 -31.62
CA ASP A 845 -44.80 0.40 -32.50
C ASP A 845 -45.73 -0.73 -32.04
N ARG A 846 -45.16 -1.88 -31.62
CA ARG A 846 -45.90 -3.03 -31.06
C ARG A 846 -46.51 -2.74 -29.69
N ALA A 847 -45.86 -1.91 -28.89
CA ALA A 847 -46.43 -1.35 -27.66
C ALA A 847 -47.52 -0.29 -27.95
N GLY A 848 -47.69 0.11 -29.21
CA GLY A 848 -48.73 1.03 -29.66
C GLY A 848 -48.37 2.51 -29.47
N PHE A 849 -47.09 2.84 -29.57
CA PHE A 849 -46.56 4.20 -29.59
C PHE A 849 -46.05 4.57 -30.99
N ARG A 850 -46.02 5.88 -31.28
CA ARG A 850 -45.42 6.47 -32.48
C ARG A 850 -44.31 7.41 -32.06
N VAL A 851 -43.08 7.18 -32.55
CA VAL A 851 -41.94 8.08 -32.31
C VAL A 851 -42.20 9.44 -32.98
N THR A 852 -42.00 10.52 -32.24
CA THR A 852 -42.24 11.91 -32.66
C THR A 852 -40.99 12.79 -32.59
N ALA A 853 -39.98 12.39 -31.82
CA ALA A 853 -38.67 13.03 -31.81
C ALA A 853 -37.58 12.00 -31.51
N LEU A 854 -36.40 12.24 -32.08
CA LEU A 854 -35.19 11.45 -31.88
C LEU A 854 -34.04 12.40 -31.54
N ARG A 855 -33.26 12.02 -30.53
CA ARG A 855 -31.94 12.56 -30.23
C ARG A 855 -30.95 11.41 -30.23
N MET A 856 -29.71 11.76 -30.57
CA MET A 856 -28.62 10.82 -30.74
C MET A 856 -27.45 11.34 -29.94
N ASN A 857 -26.96 10.53 -29.00
CA ASN A 857 -25.68 10.77 -28.36
C ASN A 857 -24.61 10.20 -29.30
N ILE A 858 -24.07 11.07 -30.16
CA ILE A 858 -23.08 10.69 -31.18
C ILE A 858 -21.69 10.74 -30.55
N ASP A 859 -20.90 9.69 -30.77
CA ASP A 859 -19.51 9.64 -30.36
C ASP A 859 -18.69 10.72 -31.08
N PRO A 860 -17.89 11.53 -30.36
CA PRO A 860 -17.05 12.58 -30.96
C PRO A 860 -16.10 12.10 -32.06
N ALA A 861 -15.76 10.81 -32.12
CA ALA A 861 -14.99 10.21 -33.21
C ALA A 861 -15.67 10.38 -34.58
N TYR A 862 -16.99 10.53 -34.62
CA TYR A 862 -17.72 10.83 -35.85
C TYR A 862 -17.28 12.17 -36.47
N GLU A 863 -16.98 13.19 -35.66
CA GLU A 863 -16.58 14.52 -36.15
C GLU A 863 -15.23 14.52 -36.86
N LYS A 864 -14.42 13.49 -36.59
CA LYS A 864 -13.08 13.31 -37.19
C LYS A 864 -13.13 12.62 -38.55
N LEU A 865 -14.30 12.14 -38.99
CA LEU A 865 -14.45 11.51 -40.29
C LEU A 865 -14.62 12.53 -41.41
N GLU A 866 -13.90 12.32 -42.51
CA GLU A 866 -14.11 13.12 -43.72
C GLU A 866 -15.49 12.82 -44.32
N ARG A 867 -16.30 13.87 -44.50
CA ARG A 867 -17.71 13.76 -44.94
C ARG A 867 -17.91 13.11 -46.33
N SER A 868 -16.84 12.92 -47.10
CA SER A 868 -16.84 12.30 -48.43
C SER A 868 -16.57 10.79 -48.43
N GLN A 869 -16.38 10.17 -47.27
CA GLN A 869 -16.11 8.73 -47.18
C GLN A 869 -17.42 7.93 -47.19
N ASP A 870 -17.61 7.08 -48.20
CA ASP A 870 -18.62 6.01 -48.24
C ASP A 870 -18.10 4.71 -47.60
N ARG A 871 -16.89 4.76 -47.03
CA ARG A 871 -16.22 3.66 -46.35
C ARG A 871 -15.80 4.07 -44.95
N VAL A 872 -16.05 3.19 -43.99
CA VAL A 872 -15.48 3.28 -42.63
C VAL A 872 -14.75 2.00 -42.30
N SER A 873 -13.58 2.14 -41.66
CA SER A 873 -12.78 1.01 -41.21
C SER A 873 -12.61 1.08 -39.70
N PHE A 874 -12.89 -0.03 -39.02
CA PHE A 874 -12.64 -0.21 -37.60
C PHE A 874 -12.00 -1.58 -37.39
N GLY A 875 -10.76 -1.57 -36.88
CA GLY A 875 -9.93 -2.76 -36.75
C GLY A 875 -9.74 -3.48 -38.09
N ARG A 876 -10.10 -4.76 -38.13
CA ARG A 876 -10.03 -5.61 -39.33
C ARG A 876 -11.28 -5.53 -40.23
N VAL A 877 -12.31 -4.76 -39.85
CA VAL A 877 -13.50 -4.54 -40.69
C VAL A 877 -13.38 -3.26 -41.48
N SER A 878 -13.79 -3.33 -42.74
CA SER A 878 -14.19 -2.15 -43.51
C SER A 878 -15.61 -2.34 -44.03
N ILE A 879 -16.46 -1.34 -43.82
CA ILE A 879 -17.81 -1.29 -44.39
C ILE A 879 -17.81 -0.22 -45.47
N GLU A 880 -18.18 -0.61 -46.69
CA GLU A 880 -18.21 0.24 -47.88
C GLU A 880 -19.64 0.48 -48.37
N GLY A 881 -19.85 1.54 -49.15
CA GLY A 881 -21.16 1.92 -49.68
C GLY A 881 -22.14 2.48 -48.64
N LEU A 882 -21.64 2.98 -47.50
CA LEU A 882 -22.47 3.55 -46.45
C LEU A 882 -23.07 4.88 -46.88
N LYS A 883 -24.39 5.04 -46.73
CA LYS A 883 -25.02 6.36 -46.84
C LYS A 883 -24.63 7.21 -45.62
N PRO A 884 -24.62 8.55 -45.73
CA PRO A 884 -24.23 9.43 -44.62
C PRO A 884 -24.97 9.18 -43.30
N HIS A 885 -26.26 8.83 -43.37
CA HIS A 885 -27.04 8.52 -42.16
C HIS A 885 -26.68 7.16 -41.56
N GLU A 886 -26.33 6.16 -42.37
CA GLU A 886 -25.87 4.85 -41.88
C GLU A 886 -24.51 4.97 -41.22
N LEU A 887 -23.63 5.80 -41.80
CA LEU A 887 -22.35 6.15 -41.18
C LEU A 887 -22.56 6.84 -39.84
N THR A 888 -23.45 7.83 -39.75
CA THR A 888 -23.74 8.53 -38.49
C THR A 888 -24.26 7.55 -37.42
N ASP A 889 -25.17 6.66 -37.80
CA ASP A 889 -25.85 5.72 -36.90
C ASP A 889 -24.87 4.70 -36.26
N LEU A 890 -23.78 4.36 -36.96
CA LEU A 890 -22.68 3.54 -36.40
C LEU A 890 -21.96 4.23 -35.24
N PHE A 891 -21.96 5.56 -35.18
CA PHE A 891 -21.32 6.32 -34.10
C PHE A 891 -22.30 6.77 -33.02
N VAL A 892 -23.58 6.40 -33.11
CA VAL A 892 -24.54 6.72 -32.04
C VAL A 892 -24.37 5.73 -30.91
N PHE A 893 -24.00 6.22 -29.73
CA PHE A 893 -23.89 5.44 -28.50
C PHE A 893 -25.28 5.09 -27.93
N GLN A 894 -26.18 6.06 -27.93
CA GLN A 894 -27.50 5.94 -27.29
C GLN A 894 -28.54 6.76 -28.06
N TYR A 895 -29.75 6.21 -28.14
CA TYR A 895 -30.90 6.91 -28.70
C TYR A 895 -31.82 7.36 -27.59
N ILE A 896 -32.28 8.60 -27.71
CA ILE A 896 -33.29 9.15 -26.81
C ILE A 896 -34.50 9.53 -27.66
N MET A 897 -35.62 8.85 -27.42
CA MET A 897 -36.81 8.96 -28.25
C MET A 897 -37.97 9.51 -27.44
N ARG A 898 -38.70 10.46 -28.03
CA ARG A 898 -40.03 10.84 -27.55
C ARG A 898 -41.09 10.21 -28.42
N ALA A 899 -42.00 9.46 -27.83
CA ALA A 899 -43.13 8.83 -28.50
C ALA A 899 -44.47 9.30 -27.92
N THR A 900 -45.53 9.16 -28.69
CA THR A 900 -46.93 9.46 -28.30
C THR A 900 -47.81 8.26 -28.62
N HIS A 901 -49.05 8.24 -28.13
CA HIS A 901 -50.00 7.20 -28.53
C HIS A 901 -50.08 7.09 -30.06
N LYS A 902 -49.96 5.85 -30.57
CA LYS A 902 -50.21 5.58 -31.98
C LYS A 902 -51.71 5.75 -32.21
N GLU A 903 -52.09 6.77 -32.99
CA GLU A 903 -53.48 7.01 -33.39
C GLU A 903 -54.08 5.69 -33.91
N THR A 904 -55.06 5.17 -33.19
CA THR A 904 -55.95 4.15 -33.76
C THR A 904 -56.64 4.82 -34.94
N LYS A 905 -56.80 4.10 -36.05
CA LYS A 905 -57.27 4.57 -37.38
C LYS A 905 -58.69 5.19 -37.42
N THR A 906 -59.17 5.82 -36.35
CA THR A 906 -60.54 6.35 -36.23
C THR A 906 -60.62 7.88 -36.33
N ILE A 907 -59.52 8.63 -36.27
CA ILE A 907 -59.56 10.12 -36.36
C ILE A 907 -58.59 10.68 -37.41
N ARG A 908 -58.51 10.06 -38.60
CA ARG A 908 -58.16 10.80 -39.83
C ARG A 908 -59.41 11.03 -40.64
N LYS A 909 -60.12 12.11 -40.32
CA LYS A 909 -61.05 12.72 -41.27
C LYS A 909 -60.95 14.24 -41.41
N ASN A 910 -60.21 14.97 -40.56
CA ASN A 910 -60.33 16.44 -40.57
C ASN A 910 -59.08 17.29 -40.79
N GLU A 911 -57.84 16.78 -40.77
CA GLU A 911 -56.66 17.68 -40.88
C GLU A 911 -55.68 17.37 -42.01
N GLU A 912 -56.15 16.69 -43.06
CA GLU A 912 -55.46 16.56 -44.35
C GLU A 912 -55.47 17.88 -45.17
N LYS A 913 -55.59 19.04 -44.53
CA LYS A 913 -55.92 20.30 -45.22
C LYS A 913 -55.10 21.54 -44.89
N ARG A 914 -54.09 21.49 -44.03
CA ARG A 914 -53.28 22.68 -43.75
C ARG A 914 -51.79 22.36 -43.71
N GLU A 915 -51.11 22.86 -44.74
CA GLU A 915 -49.70 23.29 -44.76
C GLU A 915 -48.64 22.16 -44.84
N LEU A 916 -47.94 21.87 -45.95
CA LEU A 916 -47.70 22.56 -47.22
C LEU A 916 -47.43 24.07 -47.08
N SER A 917 -46.34 24.44 -46.40
CA SER A 917 -45.43 25.53 -46.85
C SER A 917 -44.34 25.86 -45.81
N TRP A 918 -43.15 26.24 -46.33
CA TRP A 918 -41.97 26.87 -45.67
C TRP A 918 -41.05 25.91 -44.90
N SER A 919 -39.84 25.52 -45.31
CA SER A 919 -38.74 26.12 -46.09
C SER A 919 -38.22 27.47 -45.55
N ARG A 920 -37.14 27.41 -44.76
CA ARG A 920 -35.84 28.05 -45.04
C ARG A 920 -34.74 27.48 -44.14
#